data_AF-A0A6B9YPQ1-F1
#
_entry.id   AF-A0A6B9YPQ1-F1
#
_cell.length_a   1.000
_cell.length_b   1.000
_cell.length_c   1.000
_cell.angle_alpha   90.00
_cell.angle_beta   90.00
_cell.angle_gamma   90.00
#
_symmetry.space_group_name_H-M   'P 1'
#
loop_
_entity.id
_entity.type
_entity.pdbx_description
1 polymer ?
#
loop_
_entity_poly.entity_id
_entity_poly.type
_entity_poly.pdbx_seq_one_letter_code
_entity_poly.pdbx_strand_id
1 'polypeptide(L)'
;MKNVLCFSLLLIAASLATAAPAQPSEHPKNVPQEMKVDLSAQPLGKFLGLGVQFDPYVNQVDAHRWAEMMDHLAYMKPGFLRVMSGATDYCSGFDAKGEPIYRWDTDPTARQFQAILTVLDFAQAHHIEVYLGEWSPPGSLGIHSPDDPRWQRIISDFVQYLVRDRHYTVIHHYIFMNEPNGDWMWHGRKPDFTSWSTGVRNLRHQLDARGLDDVILTGPDNSGGRQWFDRTVTEMHDVFGTWEQHIYAKDQEVESGTLERELISDRETILKHDPDGASKPRFIAESGLVTGKIQAVDQQPRVHDFDYGARMADYIVQVARAGWGGADAWDLDDAMHRGPGGGWKIWGFFDSNSDAGMKPRPWYYAWTILSRSMPNGAEILPVTGSSETPVRATIAKWNSSGKTQWTLVLVNHTDASASVNLKLPKQDELHVFRYFATEQNVDGALEPKESELEENPQRSQTVSLPSRGVVVLTTATAGTGSAARQAVLNYLKDISGSKTAVGVQNKDVANLTRDTDRIAALTGKQPSFWGADFSYGPRALDKNREAMIKEAIAQYKAGALVGLMYHACAPILPDETCDWNSVGGTKPVHLTDAEWSQLTTPGTVLYKTWIARLNKLSVYFQQLKDADVAVLFRPLHEMNQCVFWWGCHLGPNGSAKLYQITHDYLVNTKGFDNIVWVWNVQDFNTLDTDVNSYNPGSSYFDIATLDVYNTGYTQNNYNAMVGIAEGKPIAVAECQYVPTPALLARQNRWVYVMLWSDFISNPRNQIALPALYHSPNVVTLDQMPGWGTR
;
A
#
# COMPACT_ATOMS: atom_id res chain seq x y z
N MET A 1 -8.52 -12.01 -85.98
CA MET A 1 -8.70 -11.88 -84.51
C MET A 1 -7.31 -11.71 -83.91
N LYS A 2 -7.02 -10.53 -83.34
CA LYS A 2 -5.71 -10.04 -82.85
C LYS A 2 -5.49 -10.53 -81.40
N ASN A 3 -4.39 -11.20 -81.04
CA ASN A 3 -3.02 -10.76 -80.71
C ASN A 3 -2.83 -10.04 -79.34
N VAL A 4 -2.23 -10.79 -78.39
CA VAL A 4 -1.11 -10.52 -77.45
C VAL A 4 -0.58 -9.08 -77.34
N LEU A 5 -0.38 -8.54 -76.10
CA LEU A 5 0.94 -8.10 -75.55
C LEU A 5 0.91 -7.44 -74.16
N CYS A 6 2.09 -7.51 -73.53
CA CYS A 6 2.63 -6.98 -72.28
C CYS A 6 2.84 -5.43 -72.20
N PHE A 7 3.00 -4.97 -70.93
CA PHE A 7 3.78 -3.81 -70.40
C PHE A 7 3.52 -2.36 -70.89
N SER A 8 3.32 -1.40 -69.96
CA SER A 8 4.20 -0.24 -69.69
C SER A 8 3.60 0.86 -68.78
N LEU A 9 4.48 1.48 -68.00
CA LEU A 9 4.35 2.66 -67.12
C LEU A 9 3.73 3.91 -67.79
N LEU A 10 3.15 4.82 -66.99
CA LEU A 10 3.40 6.27 -67.16
C LEU A 10 3.19 7.09 -65.86
N LEU A 11 4.24 7.81 -65.47
CA LEU A 11 4.29 8.90 -64.50
C LEU A 11 3.46 10.11 -64.96
N ILE A 12 2.87 10.85 -64.02
CA ILE A 12 2.69 12.31 -64.16
C ILE A 12 3.13 12.98 -62.85
N ALA A 13 4.10 13.88 -62.98
CA ALA A 13 4.70 14.68 -61.91
C ALA A 13 4.04 16.07 -61.78
N ALA A 14 3.89 16.48 -60.53
CA ALA A 14 3.90 17.83 -59.92
C ALA A 14 3.47 19.09 -60.72
N SER A 15 2.59 19.87 -60.10
CA SER A 15 2.78 21.32 -59.98
C SER A 15 2.56 21.75 -58.51
N LEU A 16 3.62 22.27 -57.90
CA LEU A 16 3.63 22.88 -56.58
C LEU A 16 3.26 24.36 -56.73
N ALA A 17 2.14 24.78 -56.16
CA ALA A 17 1.87 26.18 -55.85
C ALA A 17 1.99 26.35 -54.34
N THR A 18 3.09 26.99 -53.91
CA THR A 18 3.37 27.35 -52.51
C THR A 18 2.38 28.42 -52.04
N ALA A 19 1.41 28.05 -51.22
CA ALA A 19 0.69 29.01 -50.40
C ALA A 19 1.60 29.44 -49.24
N ALA A 20 1.80 30.75 -49.09
CA ALA A 20 2.53 31.32 -47.96
C ALA A 20 1.87 30.91 -46.62
N PRO A 21 2.66 30.65 -45.56
CA PRO A 21 2.09 30.27 -44.27
C PRO A 21 1.24 31.44 -43.74
N ALA A 22 -0.01 31.15 -43.40
CA ALA A 22 -0.83 32.06 -42.62
C ALA A 22 -0.09 32.37 -41.31
N GLN A 23 0.03 33.65 -40.96
CA GLN A 23 0.51 34.06 -39.66
C GLN A 23 -0.33 33.36 -38.57
N PRO A 24 0.27 32.87 -37.48
CA PRO A 24 -0.50 32.34 -36.36
C PRO A 24 -1.39 33.46 -35.85
N SER A 25 -2.70 33.24 -35.84
CA SER A 25 -3.64 34.08 -35.10
C SER A 25 -3.17 34.12 -33.65
N GLU A 26 -2.95 35.33 -33.10
CA GLU A 26 -2.67 35.51 -31.68
C GLU A 26 -3.71 34.75 -30.86
N HIS A 27 -3.28 33.69 -30.15
CA HIS A 27 -4.12 33.01 -29.18
C HIS A 27 -4.59 34.04 -28.15
N PRO A 28 -5.89 34.10 -27.81
CA PRO A 28 -6.36 35.01 -26.78
C PRO A 28 -5.55 34.76 -25.51
N LYS A 29 -5.01 35.82 -24.91
CA LYS A 29 -4.21 35.75 -23.68
C LYS A 29 -5.00 34.94 -22.65
N ASN A 30 -4.49 33.76 -22.32
CA ASN A 30 -5.09 32.85 -21.36
C ASN A 30 -4.99 33.51 -19.98
N VAL A 31 -6.06 34.18 -19.54
CA VAL A 31 -6.12 34.80 -18.22
C VAL A 31 -6.13 33.67 -17.19
N PRO A 32 -5.15 33.58 -16.27
CA PRO A 32 -5.13 32.52 -15.28
C PRO A 32 -6.40 32.53 -14.42
N GLN A 33 -6.95 31.35 -14.11
CA GLN A 33 -8.01 31.25 -13.12
C GLN A 33 -7.46 31.55 -11.73
N GLU A 34 -8.19 32.31 -10.92
CA GLU A 34 -7.81 32.58 -9.54
C GLU A 34 -8.46 31.55 -8.62
N MET A 35 -7.67 30.79 -7.87
CA MET A 35 -8.17 29.83 -6.90
C MET A 35 -7.58 30.03 -5.50
N LYS A 36 -8.39 29.80 -4.47
CA LYS A 36 -7.97 29.88 -3.07
C LYS A 36 -8.38 28.61 -2.33
N VAL A 37 -7.41 28.07 -1.59
CA VAL A 37 -7.62 27.00 -0.62
C VAL A 37 -7.87 27.59 0.76
N ASP A 38 -8.91 27.11 1.43
CA ASP A 38 -9.23 27.46 2.82
C ASP A 38 -9.46 26.18 3.63
N LEU A 39 -8.48 25.80 4.45
CA LEU A 39 -8.54 24.58 5.28
C LEU A 39 -9.55 24.69 6.44
N SER A 40 -10.16 25.86 6.65
CA SER A 40 -11.22 26.08 7.64
C SER A 40 -12.64 26.02 7.05
N ALA A 41 -12.77 25.84 5.72
CA ALA A 41 -14.06 25.70 5.07
C ALA A 41 -14.83 24.47 5.59
N GLN A 42 -16.17 24.54 5.56
CA GLN A 42 -17.02 23.41 5.90
C GLN A 42 -16.83 22.27 4.87
N PRO A 43 -16.57 21.03 5.31
CA PRO A 43 -16.44 19.91 4.40
C PRO A 43 -17.72 19.64 3.59
N LEU A 44 -17.55 19.24 2.33
CA LEU A 44 -18.60 18.73 1.46
C LEU A 44 -19.01 17.30 1.84
N GLY A 45 -18.09 16.55 2.46
CA GLY A 45 -18.29 15.19 2.91
C GLY A 45 -16.96 14.52 3.29
N LYS A 46 -17.06 13.32 3.86
CA LYS A 46 -15.91 12.44 4.05
C LYS A 46 -15.62 11.67 2.76
N PHE A 47 -14.35 11.49 2.47
CA PHE A 47 -13.83 10.68 1.39
C PHE A 47 -13.45 9.30 1.94
N LEU A 48 -14.06 8.25 1.41
CA LEU A 48 -13.74 6.85 1.65
C LEU A 48 -12.45 6.45 0.94
N GLY A 49 -12.04 7.20 -0.09
CA GLY A 49 -10.89 6.88 -0.94
C GLY A 49 -11.34 6.32 -2.28
N LEU A 50 -10.38 5.91 -3.10
CA LEU A 50 -10.66 5.24 -4.37
C LEU A 50 -10.65 3.73 -4.19
N GLY A 51 -11.73 3.10 -4.61
CA GLY A 51 -11.90 1.65 -4.56
C GLY A 51 -11.36 0.97 -5.81
N VAL A 52 -11.28 -0.35 -5.74
CA VAL A 52 -11.03 -1.20 -6.89
C VAL A 52 -11.89 -2.46 -6.78
N GLN A 53 -12.55 -2.82 -7.88
CA GLN A 53 -13.17 -4.12 -8.03
C GLN A 53 -12.09 -5.21 -8.03
N PHE A 54 -12.11 -6.11 -7.06
CA PHE A 54 -11.19 -7.23 -6.97
C PHE A 54 -11.94 -8.52 -6.65
N ASP A 55 -12.30 -9.24 -7.71
CA ASP A 55 -13.12 -10.44 -7.61
C ASP A 55 -12.31 -11.73 -7.63
N PRO A 56 -12.86 -12.83 -7.08
CA PRO A 56 -12.27 -14.15 -7.22
C PRO A 56 -12.13 -14.53 -8.70
N TYR A 57 -10.91 -14.89 -9.10
CA TYR A 57 -10.62 -15.20 -10.49
C TYR A 57 -11.25 -16.51 -10.94
N VAL A 58 -11.88 -16.48 -12.11
CA VAL A 58 -12.36 -17.69 -12.79
C VAL A 58 -11.19 -18.65 -13.07
N ASN A 59 -10.04 -18.09 -13.46
CA ASN A 59 -8.81 -18.82 -13.80
C ASN A 59 -7.71 -18.64 -12.75
N GLN A 60 -6.85 -19.66 -12.55
CA GLN A 60 -5.76 -19.54 -11.60
C GLN A 60 -4.71 -18.60 -12.20
N VAL A 61 -4.44 -17.51 -11.49
CA VAL A 61 -3.33 -16.61 -11.82
C VAL A 61 -2.03 -17.29 -11.42
N ASP A 62 -1.01 -17.18 -12.27
CA ASP A 62 0.32 -17.67 -11.94
C ASP A 62 0.89 -16.94 -10.71
N ALA A 63 1.67 -17.63 -9.88
CA ALA A 63 2.14 -17.10 -8.61
C ALA A 63 3.02 -15.83 -8.76
N HIS A 64 3.80 -15.73 -9.84
CA HIS A 64 4.63 -14.54 -10.10
C HIS A 64 3.75 -13.33 -10.44
N ARG A 65 2.78 -13.51 -11.36
CA ARG A 65 1.83 -12.46 -11.76
C ARG A 65 0.90 -12.06 -10.62
N TRP A 66 0.51 -13.02 -9.78
CA TRP A 66 -0.23 -12.74 -8.56
C TRP A 66 0.58 -11.83 -7.62
N ALA A 67 1.85 -12.15 -7.37
CA ALA A 67 2.72 -11.33 -6.53
C ALA A 67 2.88 -9.90 -7.08
N GLU A 68 3.14 -9.76 -8.39
CA GLU A 68 3.25 -8.44 -9.04
C GLU A 68 1.95 -7.63 -8.96
N MET A 69 0.79 -8.28 -9.13
CA MET A 69 -0.51 -7.64 -8.93
C MET A 69 -0.71 -7.17 -7.49
N MET A 70 -0.32 -7.99 -6.51
CA MET A 70 -0.41 -7.61 -5.09
C MET A 70 0.53 -6.42 -4.79
N ASP A 71 1.71 -6.36 -5.40
CA ASP A 71 2.63 -5.22 -5.28
C ASP A 71 2.02 -3.95 -5.88
N HIS A 72 1.34 -4.04 -7.03
CA HIS A 72 0.60 -2.91 -7.62
C HIS A 72 -0.53 -2.44 -6.70
N LEU A 73 -1.34 -3.33 -6.15
CA LEU A 73 -2.40 -2.97 -5.21
C LEU A 73 -1.86 -2.36 -3.91
N ALA A 74 -0.82 -2.95 -3.33
CA ALA A 74 -0.17 -2.45 -2.12
C ALA A 74 0.46 -1.07 -2.35
N TYR A 75 1.00 -0.84 -3.55
CA TYR A 75 1.48 0.47 -3.97
C TYR A 75 0.32 1.47 -4.16
N MET A 76 -0.79 1.04 -4.78
CA MET A 76 -1.97 1.88 -5.01
C MET A 76 -2.61 2.37 -3.70
N LYS A 77 -2.61 1.52 -2.66
CA LYS A 77 -3.31 1.77 -1.38
C LYS A 77 -4.79 2.15 -1.62
N PRO A 78 -5.60 1.24 -2.17
CA PRO A 78 -7.02 1.51 -2.38
C PRO A 78 -7.72 1.82 -1.06
N GLY A 79 -8.69 2.71 -1.09
CA GLY A 79 -9.49 3.09 0.08
C GLY A 79 -10.42 1.98 0.56
N PHE A 80 -10.85 1.13 -0.35
CA PHE A 80 -11.68 -0.05 -0.13
C PHE A 80 -11.56 -1.03 -1.32
N LEU A 81 -12.00 -2.26 -1.16
CA LEU A 81 -12.19 -3.21 -2.24
C LEU A 81 -13.68 -3.54 -2.38
N ARG A 82 -14.19 -3.58 -3.61
CA ARG A 82 -15.47 -4.21 -3.91
C ARG A 82 -15.20 -5.65 -4.37
N VAL A 83 -15.85 -6.61 -3.73
CA VAL A 83 -15.62 -8.04 -3.95
C VAL A 83 -16.97 -8.73 -4.16
N MET A 84 -17.25 -9.12 -5.39
CA MET A 84 -18.49 -9.77 -5.79
C MET A 84 -18.26 -11.26 -6.06
N SER A 85 -19.10 -12.10 -5.48
CA SER A 85 -19.06 -13.57 -5.65
C SER A 85 -20.42 -14.11 -6.06
N GLY A 86 -20.50 -15.40 -6.40
CA GLY A 86 -21.77 -16.09 -6.56
C GLY A 86 -21.98 -17.10 -5.44
N ALA A 87 -23.22 -17.25 -4.95
CA ALA A 87 -23.53 -18.23 -3.91
C ALA A 87 -23.08 -19.67 -4.22
N THR A 88 -22.92 -20.03 -5.49
CA THR A 88 -22.40 -21.33 -5.93
C THR A 88 -20.93 -21.56 -5.61
N ASP A 89 -20.18 -20.48 -5.36
CA ASP A 89 -18.76 -20.51 -5.04
C ASP A 89 -18.53 -21.04 -3.63
N TYR A 90 -19.50 -20.88 -2.73
CA TYR A 90 -19.41 -21.30 -1.33
C TYR A 90 -20.56 -22.21 -0.87
N CYS A 91 -21.62 -22.40 -1.67
CA CYS A 91 -22.70 -23.37 -1.46
C CYS A 91 -22.81 -24.34 -2.64
N SER A 92 -22.86 -25.64 -2.37
CA SER A 92 -22.88 -26.70 -3.40
C SER A 92 -24.27 -27.24 -3.73
N GLY A 93 -25.26 -26.97 -2.89
CA GLY A 93 -26.62 -27.51 -3.04
C GLY A 93 -27.38 -27.54 -1.72
N PHE A 94 -28.41 -28.37 -1.67
CA PHE A 94 -29.19 -28.64 -0.46
C PHE A 94 -29.23 -30.13 -0.19
N ASP A 95 -29.26 -30.51 1.08
CA ASP A 95 -29.43 -31.90 1.49
C ASP A 95 -30.89 -32.38 1.35
N ALA A 96 -31.15 -33.64 1.71
CA ALA A 96 -32.49 -34.23 1.63
C ALA A 96 -33.53 -33.55 2.54
N LYS A 97 -33.11 -32.74 3.52
CA LYS A 97 -33.96 -31.96 4.42
C LYS A 97 -34.16 -30.52 3.94
N GLY A 98 -33.46 -30.11 2.88
CA GLY A 98 -33.49 -28.75 2.36
C GLY A 98 -32.50 -27.81 3.06
N GLU A 99 -31.52 -28.35 3.79
CA GLU A 99 -30.45 -27.57 4.42
C GLU A 99 -29.31 -27.30 3.42
N PRO A 100 -28.77 -26.07 3.31
CA PRO A 100 -27.65 -25.79 2.43
C PRO A 100 -26.41 -26.63 2.76
N ILE A 101 -25.69 -27.05 1.72
CA ILE A 101 -24.45 -27.80 1.82
C ILE A 101 -23.30 -26.85 1.48
N TYR A 102 -22.60 -26.36 2.50
CA TYR A 102 -21.53 -25.40 2.31
C TYR A 102 -20.19 -26.05 1.96
N ARG A 103 -19.41 -25.36 1.13
CA ARG A 103 -18.11 -25.85 0.69
C ARG A 103 -17.09 -25.86 1.80
N TRP A 104 -17.16 -24.95 2.78
CA TRP A 104 -16.25 -24.98 3.92
C TRP A 104 -16.38 -26.25 4.78
N ASP A 105 -17.54 -26.91 4.75
CA ASP A 105 -17.76 -28.18 5.46
C ASP A 105 -17.38 -29.40 4.61
N THR A 106 -17.66 -29.38 3.31
CA THR A 106 -17.55 -30.58 2.46
C THR A 106 -16.31 -30.64 1.57
N ASP A 107 -15.84 -29.49 1.11
CA ASP A 107 -14.65 -29.36 0.25
C ASP A 107 -14.04 -27.96 0.42
N PRO A 108 -13.31 -27.72 1.53
CA PRO A 108 -12.71 -26.41 1.77
C PRO A 108 -11.61 -26.09 0.74
N THR A 109 -11.14 -27.09 -0.04
CA THR A 109 -10.17 -26.89 -1.12
C THR A 109 -10.81 -26.47 -2.43
N ALA A 110 -12.14 -26.35 -2.47
CA ALA A 110 -12.88 -25.90 -3.64
C ALA A 110 -12.32 -24.57 -4.14
N ARG A 111 -11.88 -24.59 -5.39
CA ARG A 111 -11.09 -23.52 -5.98
C ARG A 111 -11.75 -22.13 -5.90
N GLN A 112 -13.04 -22.03 -6.21
CA GLN A 112 -13.73 -20.73 -6.18
C GLN A 112 -13.88 -20.20 -4.75
N PHE A 113 -14.16 -21.08 -3.80
CA PHE A 113 -14.18 -20.70 -2.39
C PHE A 113 -12.81 -20.20 -1.92
N GLN A 114 -11.72 -20.89 -2.28
CA GLN A 114 -10.36 -20.47 -1.97
C GLN A 114 -9.97 -19.16 -2.67
N ALA A 115 -10.47 -18.90 -3.88
CA ALA A 115 -10.24 -17.64 -4.57
C ALA A 115 -10.84 -16.46 -3.79
N ILE A 116 -12.05 -16.62 -3.23
CA ILE A 116 -12.65 -15.59 -2.37
C ILE A 116 -11.76 -15.34 -1.14
N LEU A 117 -11.36 -16.39 -0.43
CA LEU A 117 -10.54 -16.25 0.77
C LEU A 117 -9.18 -15.59 0.47
N THR A 118 -8.58 -15.89 -0.69
CA THR A 118 -7.30 -15.26 -1.09
C THR A 118 -7.43 -13.74 -1.20
N VAL A 119 -8.51 -13.23 -1.80
CA VAL A 119 -8.78 -11.78 -1.89
C VAL A 119 -8.99 -11.18 -0.50
N LEU A 120 -9.79 -11.84 0.34
CA LEU A 120 -10.08 -11.37 1.69
C LEU A 120 -8.85 -11.40 2.60
N ASP A 121 -7.96 -12.37 2.44
CA ASP A 121 -6.69 -12.47 3.15
C ASP A 121 -5.78 -11.29 2.81
N PHE A 122 -5.72 -10.90 1.53
CA PHE A 122 -5.01 -9.68 1.11
C PHE A 122 -5.62 -8.43 1.76
N ALA A 123 -6.94 -8.25 1.66
CA ALA A 123 -7.63 -7.12 2.27
C ALA A 123 -7.36 -7.03 3.79
N GLN A 124 -7.43 -8.16 4.49
CA GLN A 124 -7.17 -8.25 5.92
C GLN A 124 -5.72 -7.93 6.28
N ALA A 125 -4.75 -8.40 5.50
CA ALA A 125 -3.32 -8.15 5.71
C ALA A 125 -2.94 -6.67 5.51
N HIS A 126 -3.66 -5.99 4.63
CA HIS A 126 -3.44 -4.58 4.29
C HIS A 126 -4.43 -3.61 4.97
N HIS A 127 -5.33 -4.12 5.82
CA HIS A 127 -6.36 -3.34 6.52
C HIS A 127 -7.26 -2.52 5.57
N ILE A 128 -7.64 -3.11 4.43
CA ILE A 128 -8.48 -2.48 3.42
C ILE A 128 -9.92 -2.92 3.65
N GLU A 129 -10.83 -1.96 3.80
CA GLU A 129 -12.27 -2.22 3.96
C GLU A 129 -12.84 -2.96 2.74
N VAL A 130 -13.72 -3.94 2.98
CA VAL A 130 -14.32 -4.79 1.95
C VAL A 130 -15.84 -4.57 1.87
N TYR A 131 -16.28 -4.18 0.68
CA TYR A 131 -17.68 -4.19 0.26
C TYR A 131 -17.96 -5.51 -0.45
N LEU A 132 -18.35 -6.52 0.34
CA LEU A 132 -18.63 -7.87 -0.15
C LEU A 132 -20.02 -7.93 -0.78
N GLY A 133 -20.23 -8.71 -1.83
CA GLY A 133 -21.57 -8.87 -2.38
C GLY A 133 -21.78 -10.03 -3.34
N GLU A 134 -22.97 -10.05 -3.93
CA GLU A 134 -23.45 -11.09 -4.83
C GLU A 134 -23.83 -10.57 -6.21
N TRP A 135 -23.45 -11.32 -7.24
CA TRP A 135 -23.80 -10.98 -8.62
C TRP A 135 -25.31 -11.09 -8.90
N SER A 136 -25.93 -12.23 -8.62
CA SER A 136 -27.32 -12.50 -8.98
C SER A 136 -27.87 -13.74 -8.25
N PRO A 137 -29.19 -13.97 -8.24
CA PRO A 137 -29.76 -15.20 -7.70
C PRO A 137 -29.10 -16.47 -8.29
N PRO A 138 -28.73 -17.48 -7.47
CA PRO A 138 -27.97 -18.64 -7.94
C PRO A 138 -28.88 -19.65 -8.64
N GLY A 139 -29.14 -19.41 -9.93
CA GLY A 139 -30.05 -20.22 -10.75
C GLY A 139 -29.70 -21.71 -10.80
N SER A 140 -28.42 -22.07 -10.74
CA SER A 140 -27.97 -23.47 -10.69
C SER A 140 -28.31 -24.19 -9.39
N LEU A 141 -28.61 -23.46 -8.31
CA LEU A 141 -29.16 -23.99 -7.06
C LEU A 141 -30.71 -24.02 -7.07
N GLY A 142 -31.33 -23.72 -8.21
CA GLY A 142 -32.78 -23.63 -8.37
C GLY A 142 -33.39 -22.40 -7.70
N ILE A 143 -32.60 -21.33 -7.51
CA ILE A 143 -33.05 -20.05 -6.97
C ILE A 143 -33.03 -19.01 -8.09
N HIS A 144 -34.20 -18.49 -8.46
CA HIS A 144 -34.37 -17.61 -9.63
C HIS A 144 -35.00 -16.26 -9.30
N SER A 145 -35.17 -15.96 -8.02
CA SER A 145 -35.85 -14.75 -7.54
C SER A 145 -35.09 -14.20 -6.35
N PRO A 146 -34.88 -12.88 -6.25
CA PRO A 146 -34.17 -12.29 -5.13
C PRO A 146 -34.93 -12.41 -3.81
N ASP A 147 -36.24 -12.61 -3.81
CA ASP A 147 -37.03 -12.84 -2.59
C ASP A 147 -37.11 -14.31 -2.13
N ASP A 148 -36.41 -15.25 -2.80
CA ASP A 148 -36.36 -16.64 -2.36
C ASP A 148 -35.58 -16.77 -1.05
N PRO A 149 -36.23 -17.16 0.07
CA PRO A 149 -35.64 -17.10 1.41
C PRO A 149 -34.39 -17.98 1.57
N ARG A 150 -34.20 -18.96 0.69
CA ARG A 150 -33.01 -19.80 0.68
C ARG A 150 -31.75 -18.99 0.38
N TRP A 151 -31.84 -17.96 -0.45
CA TRP A 151 -30.68 -17.15 -0.81
C TRP A 151 -30.20 -16.27 0.33
N GLN A 152 -31.12 -15.56 1.01
CA GLN A 152 -30.77 -14.76 2.19
C GLN A 152 -30.17 -15.62 3.29
N ARG A 153 -30.70 -16.84 3.46
CA ARG A 153 -30.11 -17.80 4.39
C ARG A 153 -28.66 -18.12 4.00
N ILE A 154 -28.42 -18.57 2.77
CA ILE A 154 -27.08 -18.93 2.26
C ILE A 154 -26.10 -17.76 2.46
N ILE A 155 -26.49 -16.55 2.06
CA ILE A 155 -25.70 -15.33 2.23
C ILE A 155 -25.38 -15.10 3.71
N SER A 156 -26.39 -15.10 4.58
CA SER A 156 -26.20 -14.77 6.00
C SER A 156 -25.34 -15.79 6.74
N ASP A 157 -25.43 -17.07 6.37
CA ASP A 157 -24.57 -18.12 6.90
C ASP A 157 -23.11 -17.94 6.44
N PHE A 158 -22.91 -17.51 5.19
CA PHE A 158 -21.58 -17.21 4.65
C PHE A 158 -20.95 -15.97 5.31
N VAL A 159 -21.70 -14.88 5.46
CA VAL A 159 -21.21 -13.69 6.17
C VAL A 159 -20.88 -14.01 7.62
N GLN A 160 -21.72 -14.81 8.31
CA GLN A 160 -21.42 -15.29 9.65
C GLN A 160 -20.12 -16.07 9.69
N TYR A 161 -19.94 -17.02 8.78
CA TYR A 161 -18.71 -17.81 8.69
C TYR A 161 -17.47 -16.93 8.50
N LEU A 162 -17.52 -15.96 7.58
CA LEU A 162 -16.40 -15.05 7.33
C LEU A 162 -16.07 -14.15 8.54
N VAL A 163 -17.08 -13.52 9.15
CA VAL A 163 -16.85 -12.52 10.19
C VAL A 163 -16.63 -13.18 11.56
N ARG A 164 -17.37 -14.24 11.88
CA ARG A 164 -17.38 -14.85 13.21
C ARG A 164 -16.44 -16.05 13.32
N ASP A 165 -16.38 -16.90 12.31
CA ASP A 165 -15.55 -18.13 12.37
C ASP A 165 -14.15 -17.90 11.80
N ARG A 166 -14.04 -17.11 10.72
CA ARG A 166 -12.77 -16.74 10.09
C ARG A 166 -12.19 -15.43 10.61
N HIS A 167 -12.96 -14.67 11.39
CA HIS A 167 -12.53 -13.43 12.04
C HIS A 167 -12.03 -12.34 11.08
N TYR A 168 -12.58 -12.25 9.87
CA TYR A 168 -12.31 -11.10 9.01
C TYR A 168 -12.87 -9.83 9.64
N THR A 169 -11.98 -8.90 9.96
CA THR A 169 -12.26 -7.60 10.59
C THR A 169 -12.43 -6.46 9.60
N VAL A 170 -12.26 -6.75 8.31
CA VAL A 170 -12.35 -5.78 7.22
C VAL A 170 -13.68 -5.86 6.47
N ILE A 171 -14.60 -6.74 6.88
CA ILE A 171 -15.90 -6.94 6.25
C ILE A 171 -16.96 -6.31 7.14
N HIS A 172 -17.32 -5.05 6.87
CA HIS A 172 -18.45 -4.39 7.52
C HIS A 172 -19.61 -4.12 6.57
N HIS A 173 -19.44 -4.31 5.26
CA HIS A 173 -20.42 -3.95 4.25
C HIS A 173 -20.85 -5.15 3.40
N TYR A 174 -22.15 -5.24 3.12
CA TYR A 174 -22.70 -6.24 2.21
C TYR A 174 -23.62 -5.64 1.14
N ILE A 175 -23.36 -5.97 -0.13
CA ILE A 175 -24.14 -5.61 -1.31
C ILE A 175 -24.97 -6.82 -1.73
N PHE A 176 -26.29 -6.69 -1.67
CA PHE A 176 -27.18 -7.85 -1.83
C PHE A 176 -27.22 -8.43 -3.26
N MET A 177 -27.20 -7.58 -4.28
CA MET A 177 -27.36 -8.00 -5.67
C MET A 177 -26.81 -6.93 -6.60
N ASN A 178 -25.97 -7.34 -7.54
CA ASN A 178 -25.41 -6.47 -8.56
C ASN A 178 -26.48 -5.97 -9.54
N GLU A 179 -26.46 -4.69 -9.90
CA GLU A 179 -27.28 -4.07 -10.96
C GLU A 179 -28.75 -4.57 -11.01
N PRO A 180 -29.49 -4.48 -9.89
CA PRO A 180 -30.81 -5.12 -9.78
C PRO A 180 -31.87 -4.50 -10.70
N ASN A 181 -31.59 -3.33 -11.28
CA ASN A 181 -32.44 -2.67 -12.27
C ASN A 181 -32.19 -3.11 -13.72
N GLY A 182 -31.14 -3.91 -13.99
CA GLY A 182 -30.81 -4.45 -15.31
C GLY A 182 -31.32 -5.87 -15.51
N ASP A 183 -31.95 -6.19 -16.64
CA ASP A 183 -32.56 -7.50 -16.90
C ASP A 183 -31.55 -8.66 -17.01
N TRP A 184 -30.29 -8.36 -17.28
CA TRP A 184 -29.20 -9.33 -17.37
C TRP A 184 -28.89 -10.05 -16.04
N MET A 185 -29.27 -9.49 -14.90
CA MET A 185 -29.10 -10.12 -13.58
C MET A 185 -30.30 -10.98 -13.14
N TRP A 186 -31.34 -11.10 -13.99
CA TRP A 186 -32.61 -11.75 -13.65
C TRP A 186 -32.84 -13.09 -14.37
N HIS A 187 -31.81 -13.68 -14.98
CA HIS A 187 -31.86 -15.01 -15.63
C HIS A 187 -33.05 -15.18 -16.58
N GLY A 188 -33.31 -14.16 -17.42
CA GLY A 188 -34.42 -14.16 -18.39
C GLY A 188 -35.76 -13.64 -17.86
N ARG A 189 -35.80 -13.13 -16.62
CA ARG A 189 -36.94 -12.40 -16.05
C ARG A 189 -36.74 -10.89 -16.18
N LYS A 190 -37.80 -10.11 -15.95
CA LYS A 190 -37.73 -8.65 -15.89
C LYS A 190 -37.34 -8.21 -14.49
N PRO A 191 -36.64 -7.07 -14.35
CA PRO A 191 -36.41 -6.43 -13.06
C PRO A 191 -37.71 -6.20 -12.29
N ASP A 192 -37.74 -6.62 -11.02
CA ASP A 192 -38.87 -6.42 -10.11
C ASP A 192 -38.37 -5.82 -8.79
N PHE A 193 -38.61 -4.52 -8.62
CA PHE A 193 -38.23 -3.80 -7.41
C PHE A 193 -38.85 -4.39 -6.15
N THR A 194 -40.08 -4.89 -6.20
CA THR A 194 -40.78 -5.43 -5.02
C THR A 194 -40.12 -6.72 -4.56
N SER A 195 -39.81 -7.61 -5.49
CA SER A 195 -39.09 -8.84 -5.21
C SER A 195 -37.68 -8.54 -4.67
N TRP A 196 -36.93 -7.65 -5.32
CA TRP A 196 -35.59 -7.26 -4.87
C TRP A 196 -35.59 -6.64 -3.46
N SER A 197 -36.45 -5.63 -3.21
CA SER A 197 -36.54 -4.96 -1.91
C SER A 197 -37.01 -5.91 -0.79
N THR A 198 -37.90 -6.87 -1.11
CA THR A 198 -38.28 -7.94 -0.17
C THR A 198 -37.08 -8.82 0.17
N GLY A 199 -36.27 -9.20 -0.83
CA GLY A 199 -35.02 -9.94 -0.64
C GLY A 199 -34.03 -9.21 0.28
N VAL A 200 -33.84 -7.91 0.08
CA VAL A 200 -32.98 -7.06 0.93
C VAL A 200 -33.47 -7.05 2.38
N ARG A 201 -34.77 -6.83 2.61
CA ARG A 201 -35.36 -6.84 3.97
C ARG A 201 -35.22 -8.21 4.63
N ASN A 202 -35.46 -9.29 3.89
CA ASN A 202 -35.24 -10.64 4.36
C ASN A 202 -33.77 -10.89 4.74
N LEU A 203 -32.81 -10.34 3.99
CA LEU A 203 -31.40 -10.47 4.31
C LEU A 203 -31.07 -9.74 5.62
N ARG A 204 -31.55 -8.51 5.78
CA ARG A 204 -31.40 -7.76 7.04
C ARG A 204 -31.90 -8.57 8.24
N HIS A 205 -33.10 -9.14 8.14
CA HIS A 205 -33.66 -9.99 9.18
C HIS A 205 -32.81 -11.23 9.48
N GLN A 206 -32.23 -11.88 8.46
CA GLN A 206 -31.38 -13.05 8.64
C GLN A 206 -30.03 -12.69 9.31
N LEU A 207 -29.45 -11.54 8.98
CA LEU A 207 -28.24 -11.03 9.61
C LEU A 207 -28.51 -10.67 11.08
N ASP A 208 -29.61 -9.97 11.39
CA ASP A 208 -29.98 -9.60 12.76
C ASP A 208 -30.21 -10.84 13.63
N ALA A 209 -30.89 -11.86 13.09
CA ALA A 209 -31.12 -13.13 13.78
C ALA A 209 -29.82 -13.89 14.12
N ARG A 210 -28.70 -13.54 13.48
CA ARG A 210 -27.36 -14.10 13.69
C ARG A 210 -26.45 -13.20 14.53
N GLY A 211 -26.94 -12.06 15.03
CA GLY A 211 -26.11 -11.08 15.74
C GLY A 211 -25.07 -10.42 14.83
N LEU A 212 -25.46 -10.14 13.59
CA LEU A 212 -24.68 -9.42 12.57
C LEU A 212 -25.30 -8.05 12.27
N ASP A 213 -25.86 -7.39 13.29
CA ASP A 213 -26.40 -6.03 13.22
C ASP A 213 -25.31 -4.97 12.94
N ASP A 214 -24.04 -5.33 13.16
CA ASP A 214 -22.85 -4.56 12.79
C ASP A 214 -22.49 -4.63 11.30
N VAL A 215 -23.04 -5.58 10.53
CA VAL A 215 -22.84 -5.66 9.07
C VAL A 215 -23.83 -4.72 8.38
N ILE A 216 -23.32 -3.70 7.71
CA ILE A 216 -24.09 -2.65 7.02
C ILE A 216 -24.51 -3.14 5.63
N LEU A 217 -25.81 -3.11 5.36
CA LEU A 217 -26.29 -3.27 3.98
C LEU A 217 -25.98 -1.99 3.19
N THR A 218 -25.35 -2.19 2.04
CA THR A 218 -24.91 -1.16 1.09
C THR A 218 -25.68 -1.35 -0.21
N GLY A 219 -26.21 -0.27 -0.78
CA GLY A 219 -27.11 -0.38 -1.92
C GLY A 219 -27.46 0.96 -2.57
N PRO A 220 -28.27 0.94 -3.65
CA PRO A 220 -28.89 -0.26 -4.25
C PRO A 220 -28.08 -0.98 -5.34
N ASP A 221 -26.87 -0.55 -5.66
CA ASP A 221 -26.00 -1.13 -6.69
C ASP A 221 -26.62 -1.04 -8.09
N ASN A 222 -27.45 -0.01 -8.32
CA ASN A 222 -28.13 0.20 -9.59
C ASN A 222 -27.19 0.77 -10.65
N SER A 223 -27.39 0.40 -11.91
CA SER A 223 -26.64 0.95 -13.05
C SER A 223 -27.51 1.88 -13.87
N GLY A 224 -27.27 3.19 -13.72
CA GLY A 224 -28.17 4.23 -14.21
C GLY A 224 -29.60 4.06 -13.66
N GLY A 225 -30.61 4.56 -14.38
CA GLY A 225 -32.01 4.31 -14.01
C GLY A 225 -32.45 5.01 -12.72
N ARG A 226 -32.38 6.34 -12.70
CA ARG A 226 -32.72 7.24 -11.57
C ARG A 226 -34.00 6.87 -10.79
N GLN A 227 -35.03 6.37 -11.46
CA GLN A 227 -36.28 5.95 -10.80
C GLN A 227 -36.06 4.81 -9.79
N TRP A 228 -35.13 3.89 -10.06
CA TRP A 228 -34.80 2.83 -9.12
C TRP A 228 -34.13 3.40 -7.87
N PHE A 229 -33.14 4.27 -8.06
CA PHE A 229 -32.44 4.96 -6.97
C PHE A 229 -33.38 5.81 -6.10
N ASP A 230 -34.17 6.69 -6.71
CA ASP A 230 -35.13 7.55 -6.00
C ASP A 230 -36.13 6.72 -5.17
N ARG A 231 -36.62 5.62 -5.76
CA ARG A 231 -37.53 4.70 -5.08
C ARG A 231 -36.85 3.99 -3.92
N THR A 232 -35.61 3.51 -4.10
CA THR A 232 -34.83 2.91 -3.01
C THR A 232 -34.63 3.88 -1.86
N VAL A 233 -34.15 5.11 -2.12
CA VAL A 233 -33.94 6.09 -1.05
C VAL A 233 -35.24 6.35 -0.30
N THR A 234 -36.37 6.48 -1.00
CA THR A 234 -37.67 6.73 -0.37
C THR A 234 -38.17 5.53 0.44
N GLU A 235 -38.12 4.33 -0.13
CA GLU A 235 -38.77 3.13 0.43
C GLU A 235 -37.86 2.25 1.29
N MET A 236 -36.55 2.46 1.29
CA MET A 236 -35.55 1.55 1.90
C MET A 236 -34.47 2.25 2.75
N HIS A 237 -34.63 3.54 3.06
CA HIS A 237 -33.67 4.29 3.88
C HIS A 237 -33.49 3.69 5.29
N ASP A 238 -34.48 2.97 5.80
CA ASP A 238 -34.42 2.29 7.11
C ASP A 238 -33.54 1.04 7.10
N VAL A 239 -33.18 0.52 5.92
CA VAL A 239 -32.45 -0.74 5.76
C VAL A 239 -31.00 -0.52 5.34
N PHE A 240 -30.74 0.45 4.46
CA PHE A 240 -29.41 0.75 3.97
C PHE A 240 -28.67 1.73 4.88
N GLY A 241 -27.45 1.37 5.27
CA GLY A 241 -26.54 2.24 6.04
C GLY A 241 -25.52 2.98 5.17
N THR A 242 -25.36 2.56 3.91
CA THR A 242 -24.50 3.20 2.91
C THR A 242 -25.22 3.26 1.56
N TRP A 243 -25.09 4.39 0.88
CA TRP A 243 -25.67 4.61 -0.45
C TRP A 243 -24.62 4.46 -1.55
N GLU A 244 -24.88 3.67 -2.58
CA GLU A 244 -24.02 3.64 -3.75
C GLU A 244 -24.81 3.39 -5.04
N GLN A 245 -24.14 3.58 -6.17
CA GLN A 245 -24.67 3.25 -7.49
C GLN A 245 -23.51 3.06 -8.48
N HIS A 246 -23.79 2.49 -9.65
CA HIS A 246 -22.85 2.43 -10.75
C HIS A 246 -23.06 3.62 -11.68
N ILE A 247 -21.96 4.27 -12.06
CA ILE A 247 -21.99 5.36 -13.03
C ILE A 247 -20.89 5.17 -14.05
N TYR A 248 -21.33 4.69 -15.21
CA TYR A 248 -20.55 4.59 -16.43
C TYR A 248 -20.80 5.81 -17.32
N ALA A 249 -19.87 6.78 -17.31
CA ALA A 249 -20.07 8.08 -17.94
C ALA A 249 -19.53 8.13 -19.38
N LYS A 250 -20.11 8.99 -20.21
CA LYS A 250 -19.51 9.40 -21.48
C LYS A 250 -18.54 10.54 -21.25
N ASP A 251 -17.53 10.64 -22.13
CA ASP A 251 -16.58 11.76 -22.17
C ASP A 251 -17.28 13.12 -22.07
N GLN A 252 -18.37 13.33 -22.83
CA GLN A 252 -19.12 14.58 -22.85
C GLN A 252 -19.79 14.88 -21.50
N GLU A 253 -20.24 13.86 -20.77
CA GLU A 253 -20.89 14.02 -19.46
C GLU A 253 -19.88 14.47 -18.41
N VAL A 254 -18.64 13.96 -18.49
CA VAL A 254 -17.51 14.40 -17.66
C VAL A 254 -17.05 15.80 -18.07
N GLU A 255 -16.80 16.06 -19.35
CA GLU A 255 -16.33 17.37 -19.84
C GLU A 255 -17.30 18.51 -19.55
N SER A 256 -18.60 18.26 -19.68
CA SER A 256 -19.65 19.26 -19.46
C SER A 256 -20.02 19.48 -17.99
N GLY A 257 -19.45 18.71 -17.05
CA GLY A 257 -19.83 18.75 -15.63
C GLY A 257 -21.21 18.15 -15.34
N THR A 258 -21.78 17.37 -16.27
CA THR A 258 -23.09 16.74 -16.09
C THR A 258 -23.05 15.71 -14.97
N LEU A 259 -21.96 14.93 -14.89
CA LEU A 259 -21.72 14.00 -13.81
C LEU A 259 -21.80 14.68 -12.42
N GLU A 260 -21.08 15.79 -12.23
CA GLU A 260 -21.11 16.54 -10.97
C GLU A 260 -22.53 16.99 -10.60
N ARG A 261 -23.30 17.52 -11.57
CA ARG A 261 -24.67 18.01 -11.34
C ARG A 261 -25.65 16.88 -11.01
N GLU A 262 -25.53 15.74 -11.68
CA GLU A 262 -26.36 14.55 -11.41
C GLU A 262 -26.08 14.01 -10.00
N LEU A 263 -24.81 13.89 -9.62
CA LEU A 263 -24.42 13.45 -8.28
C LEU A 263 -24.85 14.43 -7.18
N ILE A 264 -24.82 15.73 -7.43
CA ILE A 264 -25.41 16.73 -6.51
C ILE A 264 -26.92 16.48 -6.36
N SER A 265 -27.62 16.24 -7.47
CA SER A 265 -29.05 15.95 -7.44
C SER A 265 -29.37 14.66 -6.67
N ASP A 266 -28.59 13.60 -6.85
CA ASP A 266 -28.76 12.34 -6.13
C ASP A 266 -28.51 12.51 -4.62
N ARG A 267 -27.47 13.27 -4.25
CA ARG A 267 -27.22 13.65 -2.85
C ARG A 267 -28.40 14.44 -2.26
N GLU A 268 -28.97 15.37 -3.02
CA GLU A 268 -30.15 16.12 -2.59
C GLU A 268 -31.39 15.23 -2.42
N THR A 269 -31.58 14.22 -3.29
CA THR A 269 -32.60 13.18 -3.08
C THR A 269 -32.37 12.48 -1.74
N ILE A 270 -31.15 12.00 -1.45
CA ILE A 270 -30.82 11.35 -0.17
C ILE A 270 -31.15 12.27 1.00
N LEU A 271 -30.62 13.49 1.02
CA LEU A 271 -30.82 14.43 2.14
C LEU A 271 -32.28 14.81 2.36
N LYS A 272 -33.11 14.73 1.32
CA LYS A 272 -34.54 15.05 1.39
C LYS A 272 -35.37 13.87 1.90
N HIS A 273 -35.01 12.64 1.54
CA HIS A 273 -35.85 11.46 1.71
C HIS A 273 -35.34 10.47 2.77
N ASP A 274 -34.06 10.53 3.13
CA ASP A 274 -33.45 9.75 4.21
C ASP A 274 -33.13 10.66 5.41
N PRO A 275 -33.84 10.53 6.55
CA PRO A 275 -33.59 11.33 7.74
C PRO A 275 -32.14 11.27 8.26
N ASP A 276 -31.46 10.14 8.05
CA ASP A 276 -30.08 9.91 8.47
C ASP A 276 -29.07 10.10 7.32
N GLY A 277 -29.54 10.48 6.14
CA GLY A 277 -28.76 10.50 4.89
C GLY A 277 -27.53 11.41 4.90
N ALA A 278 -27.50 12.42 5.78
CA ALA A 278 -26.32 13.27 5.98
C ALA A 278 -25.16 12.52 6.65
N SER A 279 -25.48 11.53 7.51
CA SER A 279 -24.51 10.75 8.27
C SER A 279 -24.04 9.49 7.54
N LYS A 280 -24.83 9.00 6.59
CA LYS A 280 -24.53 7.79 5.81
C LYS A 280 -23.47 8.06 4.74
N PRO A 281 -22.46 7.18 4.59
CA PRO A 281 -21.53 7.26 3.49
C PRO A 281 -22.26 7.11 2.15
N ARG A 282 -21.68 7.70 1.10
CA ARG A 282 -22.16 7.51 -0.27
C ARG A 282 -21.01 7.46 -1.26
N PHE A 283 -20.99 6.54 -2.19
CA PHE A 283 -19.89 6.40 -3.16
C PHE A 283 -20.36 5.75 -4.47
N ILE A 284 -19.50 5.69 -5.48
CA ILE A 284 -19.80 5.00 -6.74
C ILE A 284 -19.20 3.59 -6.66
N ALA A 285 -20.03 2.56 -6.69
CA ALA A 285 -19.58 1.18 -6.50
C ALA A 285 -19.03 0.51 -7.77
N GLU A 286 -19.31 1.06 -8.94
CA GLU A 286 -18.58 0.75 -10.18
C GLU A 286 -18.53 1.99 -11.07
N SER A 287 -17.34 2.29 -11.60
CA SER A 287 -17.11 3.45 -12.45
C SER A 287 -16.23 3.15 -13.66
N GLY A 288 -16.47 3.88 -14.74
CA GLY A 288 -15.67 3.82 -15.96
C GLY A 288 -16.23 4.75 -17.03
N LEU A 289 -15.49 4.91 -18.14
CA LEU A 289 -15.97 5.67 -19.30
C LEU A 289 -16.46 4.75 -20.39
N VAL A 290 -17.59 5.07 -21.03
CA VAL A 290 -18.21 4.23 -22.07
C VAL A 290 -18.09 4.78 -23.49
N THR A 291 -17.56 6.00 -23.67
CA THR A 291 -17.25 6.50 -25.01
C THR A 291 -16.18 5.62 -25.64
N GLY A 292 -16.48 5.00 -26.79
CA GLY A 292 -15.57 4.07 -27.48
C GLY A 292 -15.68 2.61 -27.02
N LYS A 293 -16.55 2.29 -26.06
CA LYS A 293 -16.80 0.91 -25.60
C LYS A 293 -17.34 0.04 -26.75
N ILE A 294 -16.80 -1.17 -26.89
CA ILE A 294 -17.28 -2.21 -27.80
C ILE A 294 -18.33 -3.05 -27.08
N GLN A 295 -19.59 -2.67 -27.23
CA GLN A 295 -20.71 -3.27 -26.49
C GLN A 295 -20.84 -4.79 -26.68
N ALA A 296 -20.56 -5.31 -27.89
CA ALA A 296 -20.77 -6.72 -28.23
C ALA A 296 -19.85 -7.69 -27.45
N VAL A 297 -18.70 -7.22 -26.98
CA VAL A 297 -17.70 -8.02 -26.25
C VAL A 297 -17.40 -7.45 -24.86
N ASP A 298 -18.05 -6.35 -24.48
CA ASP A 298 -17.87 -5.66 -23.22
C ASP A 298 -16.41 -5.24 -22.95
N GLN A 299 -15.81 -4.57 -23.92
CA GLN A 299 -14.43 -4.10 -23.88
C GLN A 299 -14.35 -2.59 -24.07
N GLN A 300 -13.54 -1.93 -23.26
CA GLN A 300 -13.20 -0.51 -23.39
C GLN A 300 -11.73 -0.39 -23.83
N PRO A 301 -11.43 -0.37 -25.14
CA PRO A 301 -10.04 -0.33 -25.62
C PRO A 301 -9.31 0.95 -25.22
N ARG A 302 -10.02 2.04 -24.86
CA ARG A 302 -9.39 3.30 -24.49
C ARG A 302 -8.73 3.27 -23.11
N VAL A 303 -8.87 2.21 -22.31
CA VAL A 303 -8.07 2.06 -21.07
C VAL A 303 -6.55 2.04 -21.34
N HIS A 304 -6.14 1.80 -22.58
CA HIS A 304 -4.75 1.92 -23.03
C HIS A 304 -4.32 3.37 -23.34
N ASP A 305 -5.25 4.31 -23.43
CA ASP A 305 -4.99 5.69 -23.80
C ASP A 305 -4.75 6.56 -22.57
N PHE A 306 -3.79 7.49 -22.67
CA PHE A 306 -3.55 8.54 -21.67
C PHE A 306 -4.82 9.32 -21.31
N ASP A 307 -5.60 9.69 -22.33
CA ASP A 307 -6.77 10.53 -22.18
C ASP A 307 -7.85 9.88 -21.30
N TYR A 308 -7.96 8.54 -21.30
CA TYR A 308 -8.85 7.83 -20.39
C TYR A 308 -8.46 8.06 -18.93
N GLY A 309 -7.16 7.97 -18.61
CA GLY A 309 -6.64 8.27 -17.27
C GLY A 309 -6.88 9.71 -16.83
N ALA A 310 -6.64 10.68 -17.72
CA ALA A 310 -6.86 12.10 -17.42
C ALA A 310 -8.35 12.41 -17.16
N ARG A 311 -9.26 11.77 -17.92
CA ARG A 311 -10.71 11.92 -17.74
C ARG A 311 -11.24 11.19 -16.51
N MET A 312 -10.69 10.03 -16.16
CA MET A 312 -11.04 9.38 -14.89
C MET A 312 -10.60 10.22 -13.69
N ALA A 313 -9.48 10.94 -13.78
CA ALA A 313 -9.13 11.91 -12.75
C ALA A 313 -10.13 13.08 -12.64
N ASP A 314 -10.60 13.61 -13.77
CA ASP A 314 -11.68 14.62 -13.81
C ASP A 314 -12.99 14.08 -13.22
N TYR A 315 -13.34 12.83 -13.55
CA TYR A 315 -14.47 12.11 -12.98
C TYR A 315 -14.38 12.08 -11.44
N ILE A 316 -13.23 11.68 -10.88
CA ILE A 316 -13.03 11.64 -9.41
C ILE A 316 -13.14 13.03 -8.79
N VAL A 317 -12.58 14.06 -9.43
CA VAL A 317 -12.71 15.44 -8.95
C VAL A 317 -14.18 15.85 -8.87
N GLN A 318 -15.00 15.50 -9.86
CA GLN A 318 -16.44 15.77 -9.86
C GLN A 318 -17.19 14.98 -8.78
N VAL A 319 -16.86 13.70 -8.58
CA VAL A 319 -17.41 12.88 -7.47
C VAL A 319 -17.15 13.55 -6.12
N ALA A 320 -15.89 13.95 -5.87
CA ALA A 320 -15.51 14.61 -4.63
C ALA A 320 -16.24 15.95 -4.44
N ARG A 321 -16.32 16.77 -5.50
CA ARG A 321 -17.01 18.08 -5.48
C ARG A 321 -18.52 17.95 -5.29
N ALA A 322 -19.12 16.88 -5.79
CA ALA A 322 -20.51 16.54 -5.54
C ALA A 322 -20.75 16.06 -4.09
N GLY A 323 -19.69 15.92 -3.28
CA GLY A 323 -19.77 15.45 -1.90
C GLY A 323 -20.07 13.96 -1.80
N TRP A 324 -19.64 13.18 -2.81
CA TRP A 324 -19.61 11.73 -2.76
C TRP A 324 -18.23 11.26 -2.30
N GLY A 325 -18.21 10.16 -1.55
CA GLY A 325 -17.06 9.67 -0.80
C GLY A 325 -16.00 8.97 -1.63
N GLY A 326 -16.20 8.78 -2.93
CA GLY A 326 -15.23 8.10 -3.78
C GLY A 326 -15.91 7.33 -4.89
N ALA A 327 -15.09 6.60 -5.64
CA ALA A 327 -15.55 5.70 -6.69
C ALA A 327 -14.67 4.45 -6.72
N ASP A 328 -15.27 3.35 -7.15
CA ASP A 328 -14.62 2.07 -7.38
C ASP A 328 -14.28 1.91 -8.87
N ALA A 329 -13.06 1.50 -9.15
CA ALA A 329 -12.59 1.24 -10.51
C ALA A 329 -13.13 -0.12 -11.00
N TRP A 330 -13.94 -0.10 -12.07
CA TRP A 330 -14.22 -1.29 -12.89
C TRP A 330 -13.16 -1.38 -14.01
N ASP A 331 -12.13 -2.22 -13.90
CA ASP A 331 -11.83 -3.19 -12.83
C ASP A 331 -10.32 -3.27 -12.52
N LEU A 332 -9.89 -4.13 -11.58
CA LEU A 332 -8.45 -4.34 -11.31
C LEU A 332 -7.71 -4.91 -12.52
N ASP A 333 -8.27 -5.95 -13.13
CA ASP A 333 -7.61 -6.83 -14.08
C ASP A 333 -8.62 -7.50 -15.02
N ASP A 334 -8.31 -7.45 -16.32
CA ASP A 334 -9.12 -8.06 -17.38
C ASP A 334 -9.39 -9.57 -17.18
N ALA A 335 -8.46 -10.27 -16.53
CA ALA A 335 -8.53 -11.72 -16.34
C ALA A 335 -9.55 -12.17 -15.27
N MET A 336 -10.27 -11.25 -14.64
CA MET A 336 -11.35 -11.57 -13.69
C MET A 336 -12.66 -11.92 -14.40
N HIS A 337 -13.01 -11.22 -15.49
CA HIS A 337 -14.34 -11.31 -16.09
C HIS A 337 -14.34 -11.61 -17.59
N ARG A 338 -15.24 -12.49 -18.01
CA ARG A 338 -15.51 -12.77 -19.42
C ARG A 338 -16.68 -11.94 -19.93
N GLY A 339 -16.56 -11.43 -21.15
CA GLY A 339 -17.64 -10.75 -21.87
C GLY A 339 -18.62 -11.73 -22.54
N PRO A 340 -19.72 -11.24 -23.14
CA PRO A 340 -20.76 -12.06 -23.77
C PRO A 340 -20.26 -12.99 -24.90
N GLY A 341 -19.15 -12.64 -25.55
CA GLY A 341 -18.52 -13.46 -26.59
C GLY A 341 -17.56 -14.55 -26.07
N GLY A 342 -17.41 -14.69 -24.76
CA GLY A 342 -16.50 -15.66 -24.11
C GLY A 342 -15.04 -15.22 -24.02
N GLY A 343 -14.66 -14.14 -24.70
CA GLY A 343 -13.37 -13.46 -24.51
C GLY A 343 -13.30 -12.70 -23.18
N TRP A 344 -12.10 -12.31 -22.76
CA TRP A 344 -11.90 -11.46 -21.59
C TRP A 344 -12.48 -10.07 -21.83
N LYS A 345 -13.02 -9.46 -20.77
CA LYS A 345 -13.31 -8.04 -20.79
C LYS A 345 -12.01 -7.22 -20.89
N ILE A 346 -12.11 -5.96 -21.28
CA ILE A 346 -10.97 -5.03 -21.29
C ILE A 346 -11.41 -3.78 -20.54
N TRP A 347 -11.00 -3.68 -19.29
CA TRP A 347 -11.32 -2.57 -18.38
C TRP A 347 -10.19 -2.32 -17.38
N GLY A 348 -9.43 -3.37 -17.06
CA GLY A 348 -8.45 -3.45 -16.00
C GLY A 348 -7.35 -2.42 -16.04
N PHE A 349 -6.64 -2.27 -14.93
CA PHE A 349 -5.36 -1.57 -14.88
C PHE A 349 -4.26 -2.31 -15.64
N PHE A 350 -4.39 -3.63 -15.75
CA PHE A 350 -3.48 -4.54 -16.45
C PHE A 350 -4.24 -5.81 -16.89
N ASP A 351 -3.55 -6.74 -17.52
CA ASP A 351 -4.07 -8.05 -17.94
C ASP A 351 -3.13 -9.17 -17.46
N SER A 352 -3.51 -9.88 -16.42
CA SER A 352 -2.69 -10.96 -15.87
C SER A 352 -2.71 -12.25 -16.70
N ASN A 353 -3.35 -12.28 -17.88
CA ASN A 353 -3.24 -13.45 -18.78
C ASN A 353 -1.86 -13.58 -19.45
N SER A 354 -1.01 -12.54 -19.43
CA SER A 354 0.36 -12.59 -19.96
C SER A 354 1.32 -11.66 -19.22
N ASP A 355 2.63 -11.98 -19.21
CA ASP A 355 3.65 -11.13 -18.57
C ASP A 355 3.68 -9.72 -19.20
N ALA A 356 3.51 -9.62 -20.52
CA ALA A 356 3.44 -8.33 -21.19
C ALA A 356 2.20 -7.51 -20.78
N GLY A 357 1.12 -8.18 -20.36
CA GLY A 357 -0.11 -7.57 -19.89
C GLY A 357 -0.03 -7.03 -18.47
N MET A 358 0.95 -7.46 -17.66
CA MET A 358 1.15 -6.99 -16.29
C MET A 358 1.63 -5.53 -16.19
N LYS A 359 2.18 -4.98 -17.27
CA LYS A 359 2.58 -3.56 -17.31
C LYS A 359 1.35 -2.67 -17.06
N PRO A 360 1.33 -1.83 -16.00
CA PRO A 360 0.18 -0.99 -15.73
C PRO A 360 -0.13 -0.02 -16.87
N ARG A 361 -1.42 0.09 -17.21
CA ARG A 361 -1.95 0.99 -18.22
C ARG A 361 -1.97 2.44 -17.72
N PRO A 362 -2.04 3.46 -18.61
CA PRO A 362 -1.93 4.86 -18.21
C PRO A 362 -2.88 5.28 -17.09
N TRP A 363 -4.11 4.76 -17.05
CA TRP A 363 -5.10 5.15 -16.06
C TRP A 363 -4.82 4.61 -14.65
N TYR A 364 -4.05 3.52 -14.51
CA TYR A 364 -3.54 3.04 -13.22
C TYR A 364 -2.76 4.13 -12.47
N TYR A 365 -1.90 4.85 -13.18
CA TYR A 365 -1.06 5.88 -12.58
C TYR A 365 -1.87 7.08 -12.10
N ALA A 366 -2.85 7.52 -12.91
CA ALA A 366 -3.76 8.59 -12.52
C ALA A 366 -4.59 8.20 -11.29
N TRP A 367 -5.16 6.99 -11.29
CA TRP A 367 -5.93 6.45 -10.16
C TRP A 367 -5.09 6.31 -8.90
N THR A 368 -3.90 5.71 -9.03
CA THR A 368 -2.96 5.47 -7.93
C THR A 368 -2.53 6.76 -7.24
N ILE A 369 -2.25 7.81 -8.00
CA ILE A 369 -1.87 9.09 -7.40
C ILE A 369 -3.00 9.68 -6.56
N LEU A 370 -4.23 9.61 -7.07
CA LEU A 370 -5.39 10.14 -6.35
C LEU A 370 -5.68 9.29 -5.11
N SER A 371 -5.63 7.96 -5.24
CA SER A 371 -5.81 7.03 -4.13
C SER A 371 -4.83 7.28 -2.99
N ARG A 372 -3.53 7.44 -3.31
CA ARG A 372 -2.48 7.68 -2.32
C ARG A 372 -2.53 9.07 -1.70
N SER A 373 -2.94 10.07 -2.47
CA SER A 373 -2.93 11.47 -2.04
C SER A 373 -4.24 11.92 -1.39
N MET A 374 -5.33 11.16 -1.56
CA MET A 374 -6.64 11.42 -0.94
C MET A 374 -7.09 10.19 -0.14
N PRO A 375 -6.51 9.95 1.05
CA PRO A 375 -6.73 8.72 1.80
C PRO A 375 -8.15 8.61 2.38
N ASN A 376 -8.52 7.37 2.75
CA ASN A 376 -9.74 7.09 3.50
C ASN A 376 -9.82 7.94 4.78
N GLY A 377 -10.98 8.54 5.02
CA GLY A 377 -11.27 9.40 6.16
C GLY A 377 -10.95 10.87 5.95
N ALA A 378 -10.37 11.25 4.80
CA ALA A 378 -10.15 12.64 4.46
C ALA A 378 -11.47 13.42 4.31
N GLU A 379 -11.44 14.70 4.63
CA GLU A 379 -12.54 15.64 4.43
C GLU A 379 -12.33 16.37 3.11
N ILE A 380 -13.34 16.32 2.22
CA ILE A 380 -13.31 17.11 0.99
C ILE A 380 -13.81 18.51 1.28
N LEU A 381 -13.04 19.54 0.91
CA LEU A 381 -13.43 20.93 1.10
C LEU A 381 -13.71 21.61 -0.27
N PRO A 382 -14.54 22.67 -0.30
CA PRO A 382 -14.70 23.46 -1.50
C PRO A 382 -13.44 24.26 -1.84
N VAL A 383 -13.10 24.37 -3.12
CA VAL A 383 -12.03 25.25 -3.62
C VAL A 383 -12.64 26.53 -4.20
N THR A 384 -12.33 27.67 -3.58
CA THR A 384 -12.86 28.97 -4.05
C THR A 384 -12.26 29.31 -5.41
N GLY A 385 -13.10 29.71 -6.37
CA GLY A 385 -12.65 30.09 -7.72
C GLY A 385 -12.47 28.92 -8.69
N SER A 386 -12.63 27.68 -8.21
CA SER A 386 -12.75 26.52 -9.10
C SER A 386 -14.06 26.60 -9.90
N SER A 387 -13.99 26.32 -11.20
CA SER A 387 -15.14 26.38 -12.10
C SER A 387 -15.14 25.18 -13.05
N GLU A 388 -16.18 25.03 -13.86
CA GLU A 388 -16.28 23.92 -14.82
C GLU A 388 -15.22 23.97 -15.91
N THR A 389 -14.62 25.13 -16.25
CA THR A 389 -13.65 25.24 -17.35
C THR A 389 -12.72 26.45 -17.18
N PRO A 390 -11.44 26.39 -17.59
CA PRO A 390 -10.72 25.22 -18.13
C PRO A 390 -10.19 24.23 -17.08
N VAL A 391 -10.05 24.62 -15.82
CA VAL A 391 -9.48 23.77 -14.76
C VAL A 391 -10.50 23.53 -13.65
N ARG A 392 -10.75 22.25 -13.33
CA ARG A 392 -11.49 21.83 -12.13
C ARG A 392 -10.53 21.54 -11.00
N ALA A 393 -10.99 21.74 -9.77
CA ALA A 393 -10.20 21.49 -8.58
C ALA A 393 -11.03 20.89 -7.43
N THR A 394 -10.39 20.03 -6.64
CA THR A 394 -10.89 19.56 -5.34
C THR A 394 -9.73 19.54 -4.34
N ILE A 395 -10.05 19.61 -3.05
CA ILE A 395 -9.06 19.49 -1.98
C ILE A 395 -9.53 18.48 -0.93
N ALA A 396 -8.63 17.58 -0.56
CA ALA A 396 -8.79 16.66 0.56
C ALA A 396 -7.94 17.12 1.74
N LYS A 397 -8.46 17.02 2.95
CA LYS A 397 -7.79 17.38 4.20
C LYS A 397 -7.92 16.25 5.22
N TRP A 398 -6.86 15.92 5.92
CA TRP A 398 -6.92 14.95 7.02
C TRP A 398 -5.88 15.27 8.09
N ASN A 399 -5.90 14.53 9.19
CA ASN A 399 -4.86 14.60 10.21
C ASN A 399 -3.99 13.34 10.13
N SER A 400 -2.67 13.53 10.11
CA SER A 400 -1.69 12.44 10.18
C SER A 400 -0.58 12.84 11.14
N SER A 401 -0.30 11.98 12.13
CA SER A 401 0.74 12.21 13.16
C SER A 401 0.64 13.58 13.85
N GLY A 402 -0.59 14.02 14.17
CA GLY A 402 -0.83 15.32 14.82
C GLY A 402 -0.66 16.55 13.93
N LYS A 403 -0.32 16.38 12.64
CA LYS A 403 -0.25 17.46 11.64
C LYS A 403 -1.45 17.41 10.70
N THR A 404 -1.96 18.57 10.32
CA THR A 404 -2.96 18.67 9.25
C THR A 404 -2.26 18.49 7.91
N GLN A 405 -2.69 17.46 7.19
CA GLN A 405 -2.28 17.15 5.83
C GLN A 405 -3.36 17.58 4.85
N TRP A 406 -2.96 17.93 3.63
CA TRP A 406 -3.92 18.21 2.56
C TRP A 406 -3.34 17.91 1.18
N THR A 407 -4.25 17.69 0.24
CA THR A 407 -3.97 17.45 -1.17
C THR A 407 -4.93 18.27 -2.02
N LEU A 408 -4.39 19.17 -2.85
CA LEU A 408 -5.13 19.88 -3.89
C LEU A 408 -4.90 19.17 -5.23
N VAL A 409 -5.98 18.75 -5.87
CA VAL A 409 -5.97 18.16 -7.21
C VAL A 409 -6.50 19.18 -8.20
N LEU A 410 -5.76 19.41 -9.28
CA LEU A 410 -6.11 20.28 -10.39
C LEU A 410 -6.18 19.46 -11.68
N VAL A 411 -7.28 19.55 -12.41
CA VAL A 411 -7.48 18.85 -13.67
C VAL A 411 -7.78 19.84 -14.77
N ASN A 412 -6.86 19.97 -15.74
CA ASN A 412 -7.18 20.62 -17.01
C ASN A 412 -7.80 19.57 -17.91
N HIS A 413 -9.10 19.67 -18.16
CA HIS A 413 -9.82 18.72 -19.03
C HIS A 413 -9.96 19.21 -20.47
N THR A 414 -9.37 20.38 -20.80
CA THR A 414 -9.46 20.98 -22.14
C THR A 414 -8.26 20.61 -23.03
N ASP A 415 -8.46 20.70 -24.34
CA ASP A 415 -7.40 20.53 -25.36
C ASP A 415 -6.43 21.71 -25.45
N ALA A 416 -6.67 22.79 -24.70
CA ALA A 416 -5.77 23.94 -24.60
C ALA A 416 -4.96 23.88 -23.29
N SER A 417 -3.77 24.47 -23.29
CA SER A 417 -3.09 24.73 -22.02
C SER A 417 -3.91 25.69 -21.16
N ALA A 418 -3.73 25.63 -19.85
CA ALA A 418 -4.36 26.51 -18.89
C ALA A 418 -3.35 26.91 -17.80
N SER A 419 -3.70 27.92 -17.00
CA SER A 419 -2.92 28.29 -15.82
C SER A 419 -3.84 28.74 -14.70
N VAL A 420 -3.42 28.46 -13.46
CA VAL A 420 -4.16 28.79 -12.25
C VAL A 420 -3.25 29.56 -11.31
N ASN A 421 -3.69 30.72 -10.84
CA ASN A 421 -3.08 31.45 -9.74
C ASN A 421 -3.66 30.92 -8.42
N LEU A 422 -2.81 30.27 -7.62
CA LEU A 422 -3.18 29.61 -6.37
C LEU A 422 -2.79 30.43 -5.16
N LYS A 423 -3.77 30.66 -4.27
CA LYS A 423 -3.53 31.09 -2.89
C LYS A 423 -3.64 29.87 -1.97
N LEU A 424 -2.48 29.36 -1.56
CA LEU A 424 -2.34 28.15 -0.73
C LEU A 424 -2.20 28.50 0.77
N PRO A 425 -2.51 27.56 1.68
CA PRO A 425 -2.19 27.68 3.10
C PRO A 425 -0.68 27.69 3.32
N LYS A 426 -0.23 28.27 4.44
CA LYS A 426 1.18 28.21 4.85
C LYS A 426 1.55 26.76 5.19
N GLN A 427 2.65 26.26 4.63
CA GLN A 427 3.22 24.93 4.88
C GLN A 427 4.75 24.97 4.70
N ASP A 428 5.43 24.01 5.31
CA ASP A 428 6.90 23.93 5.30
C ASP A 428 7.45 23.23 4.03
N GLU A 429 6.67 22.32 3.42
CA GLU A 429 7.06 21.57 2.21
C GLU A 429 5.82 21.17 1.38
N LEU A 430 5.96 21.10 0.06
CA LEU A 430 4.89 20.69 -0.86
C LEU A 430 5.42 19.82 -2.01
N HIS A 431 4.86 18.63 -2.14
CA HIS A 431 5.14 17.69 -3.22
C HIS A 431 4.21 17.95 -4.39
N VAL A 432 4.74 17.87 -5.61
CA VAL A 432 3.97 18.01 -6.84
C VAL A 432 4.09 16.76 -7.65
N PHE A 433 2.95 16.15 -7.94
CA PHE A 433 2.84 15.12 -8.94
C PHE A 433 2.14 15.63 -10.19
N ARG A 434 2.60 15.18 -11.34
CA ARG A 434 2.08 15.60 -12.63
C ARG A 434 1.78 14.37 -13.49
N TYR A 435 0.65 14.42 -14.20
CA TYR A 435 0.22 13.40 -15.15
C TYR A 435 -0.20 14.08 -16.45
N PHE A 436 0.73 14.16 -17.40
CA PHE A 436 0.54 14.76 -18.71
C PHE A 436 1.15 13.90 -19.82
N ALA A 437 0.54 13.90 -21.00
CA ALA A 437 1.02 13.12 -22.16
C ALA A 437 2.49 13.43 -22.52
N THR A 438 2.94 14.66 -22.28
CA THR A 438 4.30 15.13 -22.58
C THR A 438 5.36 14.69 -21.57
N GLU A 439 4.97 14.04 -20.48
CA GLU A 439 5.85 13.74 -19.35
C GLU A 439 6.25 12.25 -19.26
N GLN A 440 6.14 11.51 -20.37
CA GLN A 440 6.52 10.08 -20.47
C GLN A 440 7.95 9.76 -20.01
N ASN A 441 8.14 8.53 -19.54
CA ASN A 441 9.44 7.95 -19.20
C ASN A 441 10.12 7.30 -20.40
N VAL A 442 11.36 6.83 -20.20
CA VAL A 442 12.25 6.29 -21.25
C VAL A 442 11.67 5.04 -21.93
N ASP A 443 10.79 4.31 -21.24
CA ASP A 443 10.11 3.10 -21.71
C ASP A 443 8.73 3.38 -22.36
N GLY A 444 8.39 4.67 -22.56
CA GLY A 444 7.11 5.11 -23.09
C GLY A 444 5.93 5.02 -22.12
N ALA A 445 6.15 4.63 -20.85
CA ALA A 445 5.11 4.66 -19.83
C ALA A 445 4.84 6.08 -19.33
N LEU A 446 3.57 6.35 -18.98
CA LEU A 446 3.13 7.59 -18.34
C LEU A 446 3.12 7.40 -16.82
N GLU A 447 4.31 7.41 -16.23
CA GLU A 447 4.41 7.44 -14.77
C GLU A 447 4.35 8.88 -14.28
N PRO A 448 3.77 9.13 -13.10
CA PRO A 448 3.77 10.46 -12.54
C PRO A 448 5.17 10.87 -12.10
N LYS A 449 5.54 12.12 -12.35
CA LYS A 449 6.80 12.68 -11.87
C LYS A 449 6.58 13.48 -10.62
N GLU A 450 7.25 13.08 -9.54
CA GLU A 450 7.34 13.87 -8.32
C GLU A 450 8.40 14.97 -8.52
N SER A 451 8.05 16.17 -8.11
CA SER A 451 8.97 17.32 -8.04
C SER A 451 8.67 18.12 -6.79
N GLU A 452 9.72 18.67 -6.19
CA GLU A 452 9.61 19.55 -5.02
C GLU A 452 9.32 20.98 -5.46
N LEU A 453 8.41 21.66 -4.75
CA LEU A 453 8.30 23.11 -4.81
C LEU A 453 9.04 23.72 -3.61
N GLU A 454 10.21 24.33 -3.85
CA GLU A 454 10.93 25.07 -2.80
C GLU A 454 10.09 26.24 -2.25
N GLU A 455 10.16 26.47 -0.93
CA GLU A 455 9.33 27.42 -0.16
C GLU A 455 9.32 28.86 -0.70
N ASN A 456 8.15 29.52 -0.59
CA ASN A 456 8.09 30.96 -0.31
C ASN A 456 6.81 31.32 0.49
N PRO A 457 6.91 31.73 1.77
CA PRO A 457 5.78 31.89 2.70
C PRO A 457 4.78 33.04 2.38
N GLN A 458 4.81 33.60 1.16
CA GLN A 458 3.95 34.72 0.73
C GLN A 458 3.44 34.68 -0.73
N ARG A 459 3.69 33.67 -1.56
CA ARG A 459 3.31 33.76 -2.99
C ARG A 459 2.04 33.03 -3.37
N SER A 460 1.10 33.82 -3.91
CA SER A 460 0.29 33.39 -5.05
C SER A 460 1.20 32.68 -6.05
N GLN A 461 0.98 31.39 -6.32
CA GLN A 461 1.77 30.61 -7.28
C GLN A 461 0.97 30.41 -8.56
N THR A 462 1.56 30.67 -9.71
CA THR A 462 0.96 30.32 -11.00
C THR A 462 1.35 28.89 -11.35
N VAL A 463 0.38 27.99 -11.38
CA VAL A 463 0.56 26.60 -11.84
C VAL A 463 0.13 26.53 -13.29
N SER A 464 1.04 26.11 -14.17
CA SER A 464 0.73 25.83 -15.58
C SER A 464 0.35 24.38 -15.78
N LEU A 465 -0.77 24.17 -16.46
CA LEU A 465 -1.30 22.87 -16.84
C LEU A 465 -1.29 22.76 -18.37
N PRO A 466 -0.50 21.85 -18.97
CA PRO A 466 -0.68 21.45 -20.36
C PRO A 466 -2.12 21.00 -20.65
N SER A 467 -2.46 20.88 -21.94
CA SER A 467 -3.74 20.32 -22.37
C SER A 467 -3.94 18.93 -21.78
N ARG A 468 -5.15 18.65 -21.27
CA ARG A 468 -5.57 17.35 -20.73
C ARG A 468 -4.58 16.72 -19.76
N GLY A 469 -4.78 16.90 -18.46
CA GLY A 469 -3.97 16.23 -17.44
C GLY A 469 -4.17 16.76 -16.03
N VAL A 470 -3.35 16.24 -15.12
CA VAL A 470 -3.53 16.39 -13.67
C VAL A 470 -2.28 16.97 -13.03
N VAL A 471 -2.47 17.91 -12.11
CA VAL A 471 -1.47 18.31 -11.13
C VAL A 471 -2.02 18.00 -9.74
N VAL A 472 -1.24 17.31 -8.92
CA VAL A 472 -1.54 17.05 -7.52
C VAL A 472 -0.49 17.74 -6.67
N LEU A 473 -0.95 18.62 -5.79
CA LEU A 473 -0.15 19.37 -4.83
C LEU A 473 -0.48 18.83 -3.44
N THR A 474 0.49 18.23 -2.75
CA THR A 474 0.21 17.56 -1.47
C THR A 474 1.29 17.80 -0.44
N THR A 475 0.89 17.95 0.81
CA THR A 475 1.81 17.96 1.97
C THR A 475 2.18 16.56 2.43
N ALA A 476 1.49 15.54 1.92
CA ALA A 476 1.79 14.15 2.24
C ALA A 476 2.87 13.63 1.30
N THR A 477 3.97 13.16 1.85
CA THR A 477 4.95 12.38 1.08
C THR A 477 4.25 11.13 0.56
N ALA A 478 4.40 10.82 -0.72
CA ALA A 478 3.81 9.63 -1.30
C ALA A 478 4.56 8.38 -0.81
N GLY A 479 4.30 7.94 0.42
CA GLY A 479 4.65 6.60 0.93
C GLY A 479 6.11 6.17 0.80
N THR A 480 7.07 7.09 0.67
CA THR A 480 8.41 6.87 1.21
C THR A 480 8.24 6.90 2.74
N GLY A 481 8.97 6.09 3.50
CA GLY A 481 8.89 6.14 4.96
C GLY A 481 9.15 7.55 5.49
N SER A 482 9.00 7.78 6.81
CA SER A 482 9.28 9.09 7.42
C SER A 482 10.53 9.77 6.84
N ALA A 483 10.53 11.09 6.69
CA ALA A 483 11.66 11.82 6.11
C ALA A 483 13.00 11.46 6.79
N ALA A 484 12.98 11.27 8.12
CA ALA A 484 14.10 10.75 8.90
C ALA A 484 14.61 9.38 8.39
N ARG A 485 13.71 8.42 8.13
CA ARG A 485 14.08 7.10 7.59
C ARG A 485 14.73 7.23 6.22
N GLN A 486 14.14 8.05 5.34
CA GLN A 486 14.68 8.24 4.00
C GLN A 486 16.04 8.93 4.02
N ALA A 487 16.24 9.92 4.90
CA ALA A 487 17.53 10.59 5.09
C ALA A 487 18.64 9.61 5.50
N VAL A 488 18.35 8.71 6.44
CA VAL A 488 19.30 7.66 6.85
C VAL A 488 19.59 6.69 5.69
N LEU A 489 18.58 6.23 4.96
CA LEU A 489 18.78 5.32 3.83
C LEU A 489 19.59 5.96 2.71
N ASN A 490 19.31 7.22 2.38
CA ASN A 490 20.06 7.98 1.38
C ASN A 490 21.51 8.14 1.82
N TYR A 491 21.74 8.55 3.07
CA TYR A 491 23.09 8.67 3.61
C TYR A 491 23.88 7.35 3.52
N LEU A 492 23.27 6.22 3.89
CA LEU A 492 23.92 4.91 3.82
C LEU A 492 24.23 4.50 2.38
N LYS A 493 23.35 4.82 1.42
CA LYS A 493 23.60 4.61 -0.01
C LYS A 493 24.75 5.49 -0.51
N ASP A 494 24.81 6.75 -0.08
CA ASP A 494 25.83 7.71 -0.52
C ASP A 494 27.24 7.34 -0.04
N ILE A 495 27.36 6.81 1.17
CA ILE A 495 28.66 6.35 1.69
C ILE A 495 29.10 5.00 1.12
N SER A 496 28.16 4.16 0.65
CA SER A 496 28.48 2.86 0.05
C SER A 496 29.43 3.03 -1.14
N GLY A 497 30.54 2.29 -1.10
CA GLY A 497 31.59 2.36 -2.11
C GLY A 497 32.71 3.35 -1.78
N SER A 498 32.57 4.19 -0.75
CA SER A 498 33.53 5.24 -0.43
C SER A 498 33.91 5.35 1.05
N LYS A 499 32.95 5.25 1.98
CA LYS A 499 33.17 5.39 3.43
C LYS A 499 32.40 4.33 4.23
N THR A 500 32.83 4.15 5.48
CA THR A 500 32.20 3.24 6.45
C THR A 500 32.00 3.96 7.78
N ALA A 501 30.77 4.00 8.29
CA ALA A 501 30.49 4.45 9.65
C ALA A 501 31.03 3.42 10.67
N VAL A 502 31.46 3.88 11.84
CA VAL A 502 32.05 3.01 12.88
C VAL A 502 31.33 3.18 14.20
N GLY A 503 31.07 2.06 14.85
CA GLY A 503 30.29 2.01 16.08
C GLY A 503 30.73 0.95 17.06
N VAL A 504 30.01 0.91 18.16
CA VAL A 504 30.14 -0.09 19.21
C VAL A 504 28.77 -0.40 19.80
N GLN A 505 28.55 -1.66 20.17
CA GLN A 505 27.38 -2.05 20.94
C GLN A 505 27.56 -1.62 22.41
N ASN A 506 26.59 -0.89 22.96
CA ASN A 506 26.53 -0.59 24.39
C ASN A 506 25.73 -1.68 25.10
N LYS A 507 26.45 -2.64 25.70
CA LYS A 507 25.86 -3.83 26.35
C LYS A 507 25.35 -3.56 27.77
N ASP A 508 25.83 -2.49 28.41
CA ASP A 508 25.47 -2.17 29.79
C ASP A 508 24.13 -1.42 29.86
N VAL A 509 23.07 -2.14 30.22
CA VAL A 509 21.73 -1.58 30.35
C VAL A 509 21.61 -0.49 31.43
N ALA A 510 22.59 -0.37 32.34
CA ALA A 510 22.63 0.68 33.35
C ALA A 510 23.51 1.88 32.96
N ASN A 511 24.39 1.74 31.97
CA ASN A 511 25.23 2.81 31.44
C ASN A 511 25.32 2.72 29.92
N LEU A 512 24.40 3.42 29.26
CA LEU A 512 24.10 3.32 27.84
C LEU A 512 25.15 3.96 26.92
N THR A 513 26.15 4.66 27.46
CA THR A 513 27.27 5.25 26.70
C THR A 513 28.62 4.66 27.07
N ARG A 514 28.69 3.76 28.05
CA ARG A 514 29.95 3.25 28.63
C ARG A 514 30.95 2.81 27.57
N ASP A 515 30.49 2.05 26.60
CA ASP A 515 31.37 1.44 25.59
C ASP A 515 31.69 2.43 24.47
N THR A 516 30.75 3.30 24.10
CA THR A 516 31.00 4.48 23.25
C THR A 516 32.10 5.39 23.84
N ASP A 517 32.02 5.71 25.14
CA ASP A 517 32.99 6.56 25.83
C ASP A 517 34.38 5.90 25.90
N ARG A 518 34.44 4.58 26.08
CA ARG A 518 35.69 3.81 26.05
C ARG A 518 36.36 3.87 24.68
N ILE A 519 35.59 3.77 23.60
CA ILE A 519 36.12 3.94 22.24
C ILE A 519 36.64 5.37 22.07
N ALA A 520 35.85 6.38 22.43
CA ALA A 520 36.25 7.79 22.29
C ALA A 520 37.52 8.11 23.07
N ALA A 521 37.68 7.57 24.29
CA ALA A 521 38.89 7.73 25.09
C ALA A 521 40.12 7.06 24.45
N LEU A 522 39.94 5.92 23.79
CA LEU A 522 41.03 5.19 23.14
C LEU A 522 41.46 5.82 21.80
N THR A 523 40.51 6.33 21.02
CA THR A 523 40.76 6.79 19.65
C THR A 523 40.88 8.31 19.55
N GLY A 524 40.36 9.06 20.53
CA GLY A 524 40.22 10.51 20.46
C GLY A 524 39.05 10.98 19.56
N LYS A 525 38.21 10.06 19.08
CA LYS A 525 37.12 10.31 18.14
C LYS A 525 35.82 9.63 18.59
N GLN A 526 34.71 10.35 18.51
CA GLN A 526 33.39 9.82 18.85
C GLN A 526 32.88 8.87 17.74
N PRO A 527 32.37 7.67 18.07
CA PRO A 527 31.73 6.78 17.11
C PRO A 527 30.54 7.43 16.40
N SER A 528 30.40 7.17 15.09
CA SER A 528 29.26 7.64 14.27
C SER A 528 28.04 6.74 14.36
N PHE A 529 28.18 5.55 14.95
CA PHE A 529 27.10 4.59 15.14
C PHE A 529 27.03 4.17 16.61
N TRP A 530 25.84 4.28 17.20
CA TRP A 530 25.53 3.85 18.56
C TRP A 530 24.58 2.65 18.54
N GLY A 531 25.00 1.54 19.14
CA GLY A 531 24.19 0.32 19.25
C GLY A 531 23.67 0.07 20.66
N ALA A 532 22.43 -0.40 20.80
CA ALA A 532 21.85 -0.88 22.05
C ALA A 532 20.88 -2.07 21.83
N ASP A 533 20.33 -2.62 22.91
CA ASP A 533 19.51 -3.83 22.89
C ASP A 533 18.29 -3.68 23.81
N PHE A 534 17.09 -3.97 23.28
CA PHE A 534 15.86 -4.05 24.06
C PHE A 534 15.96 -5.06 25.21
N SER A 535 16.82 -6.07 25.06
CA SER A 535 17.23 -7.03 26.08
C SER A 535 16.06 -7.79 26.74
N TYR A 536 16.37 -8.52 27.80
CA TYR A 536 15.47 -9.43 28.53
C TYR A 536 15.71 -9.34 30.04
N GLY A 537 14.85 -10.00 30.81
CA GLY A 537 14.97 -10.10 32.26
C GLY A 537 14.42 -8.88 33.01
N PRO A 538 14.24 -8.97 34.34
CA PRO A 538 13.65 -7.90 35.15
C PRO A 538 14.36 -6.56 34.99
N ARG A 539 15.69 -6.55 34.84
CA ARG A 539 16.45 -5.30 34.65
C ARG A 539 16.07 -4.57 33.36
N ALA A 540 15.81 -5.27 32.26
CA ALA A 540 15.39 -4.63 31.02
C ALA A 540 13.98 -4.03 31.15
N LEU A 541 13.09 -4.75 31.83
CA LEU A 541 11.68 -4.39 32.03
C LEU A 541 11.49 -3.24 33.04
N ASP A 542 12.32 -3.19 34.09
CA ASP A 542 12.26 -2.19 35.16
C ASP A 542 13.02 -0.90 34.76
N LYS A 543 12.51 -0.20 33.74
CA LYS A 543 12.89 1.16 33.28
C LYS A 543 14.09 1.30 32.32
N ASN A 544 14.90 0.26 32.10
CA ASN A 544 16.08 0.41 31.24
C ASN A 544 15.74 0.57 29.75
N ARG A 545 14.66 -0.03 29.24
CA ARG A 545 14.18 0.24 27.86
C ARG A 545 13.81 1.72 27.66
N GLU A 546 13.13 2.32 28.63
CA GLU A 546 12.78 3.75 28.58
C GLU A 546 14.03 4.65 28.58
N ALA A 547 15.02 4.34 29.44
CA ALA A 547 16.29 5.07 29.44
C ALA A 547 17.06 4.89 28.12
N MET A 548 17.07 3.68 27.56
CA MET A 548 17.68 3.35 26.28
C MET A 548 17.08 4.17 25.15
N ILE A 549 15.75 4.34 25.11
CA ILE A 549 15.08 5.13 24.06
C ILE A 549 15.41 6.62 24.19
N LYS A 550 15.50 7.15 25.41
CA LYS A 550 15.96 8.54 25.62
C LYS A 550 17.38 8.76 25.13
N GLU A 551 18.27 7.79 25.39
CA GLU A 551 19.64 7.85 24.88
C GLU A 551 19.69 7.71 23.35
N ALA A 552 18.90 6.80 22.77
CA ALA A 552 18.77 6.68 21.32
C ALA A 552 18.37 8.01 20.67
N ILE A 553 17.39 8.72 21.25
CA ILE A 553 16.99 10.06 20.79
C ILE A 553 18.14 11.07 20.92
N ALA A 554 18.90 11.04 22.02
CA ALA A 554 20.03 11.94 22.23
C ALA A 554 21.16 11.69 21.22
N GLN A 555 21.50 10.43 20.96
CA GLN A 555 22.52 10.02 20.00
C GLN A 555 22.12 10.40 18.56
N TYR A 556 20.86 10.16 18.19
CA TYR A 556 20.34 10.61 16.90
C TYR A 556 20.43 12.12 16.77
N LYS A 557 19.99 12.89 17.77
CA LYS A 557 20.10 14.37 17.75
C LYS A 557 21.55 14.87 17.67
N ALA A 558 22.51 14.11 18.17
CA ALA A 558 23.94 14.39 18.02
C ALA A 558 24.50 14.04 16.62
N GLY A 559 23.71 13.39 15.77
CA GLY A 559 24.05 13.00 14.39
C GLY A 559 24.48 11.54 14.22
N ALA A 560 24.42 10.71 15.27
CA ALA A 560 24.81 9.31 15.18
C ALA A 560 23.73 8.48 14.46
N LEU A 561 24.15 7.43 13.75
CA LEU A 561 23.26 6.32 13.41
C LEU A 561 22.88 5.57 14.68
N VAL A 562 21.61 5.21 14.82
CA VAL A 562 21.09 4.51 15.99
C VAL A 562 20.66 3.10 15.59
N GLY A 563 21.34 2.09 16.15
CA GLY A 563 21.03 0.68 15.98
C GLY A 563 20.41 0.07 17.24
N LEU A 564 19.24 -0.55 17.11
CA LEU A 564 18.62 -1.34 18.17
C LEU A 564 18.48 -2.79 17.75
N MET A 565 18.82 -3.72 18.65
CA MET A 565 18.53 -5.14 18.50
C MET A 565 17.58 -5.63 19.60
N TYR A 566 17.17 -6.89 19.49
CA TYR A 566 16.31 -7.50 20.50
C TYR A 566 16.70 -8.95 20.76
N HIS A 567 17.36 -9.18 21.91
CA HIS A 567 17.47 -10.51 22.50
C HIS A 567 16.15 -10.92 23.16
N ALA A 568 15.26 -11.51 22.38
CA ALA A 568 13.94 -11.89 22.85
C ALA A 568 13.96 -13.18 23.68
N CYS A 569 13.20 -13.22 24.78
CA CYS A 569 12.84 -14.49 25.41
C CYS A 569 12.06 -15.37 24.41
N ALA A 570 12.05 -16.69 24.55
CA ALA A 570 11.26 -17.57 23.67
C ALA A 570 9.74 -17.45 23.94
N PRO A 571 8.84 -17.40 22.94
CA PRO A 571 7.39 -17.24 23.14
C PRO A 571 6.70 -18.34 23.96
N ILE A 572 7.37 -19.48 24.14
CA ILE A 572 6.91 -20.55 25.04
C ILE A 572 7.07 -20.19 26.53
N LEU A 573 7.88 -19.18 26.84
CA LEU A 573 8.06 -18.66 28.21
C LEU A 573 6.94 -17.68 28.56
N PRO A 574 6.47 -17.66 29.82
CA PRO A 574 5.27 -16.90 30.21
C PRO A 574 5.43 -15.39 30.07
N ASP A 575 6.65 -14.88 30.21
CA ASP A 575 6.96 -13.45 30.12
C ASP A 575 8.39 -13.21 29.59
N GLU A 576 8.85 -11.96 29.70
CA GLU A 576 10.19 -11.53 29.28
C GLU A 576 11.20 -11.51 30.44
N THR A 577 10.92 -12.16 31.57
CA THR A 577 11.83 -12.22 32.74
C THR A 577 12.89 -13.33 32.65
N CYS A 578 13.09 -13.90 31.45
CA CYS A 578 14.06 -14.96 31.20
C CYS A 578 15.51 -14.51 31.45
N ASP A 579 16.44 -15.46 31.46
CA ASP A 579 17.88 -15.22 31.60
C ASP A 579 18.64 -15.49 30.30
N TRP A 580 19.95 -15.21 30.29
CA TRP A 580 20.78 -15.43 29.11
C TRP A 580 20.78 -16.89 28.67
N ASN A 581 20.76 -17.82 29.61
CA ASN A 581 20.72 -19.25 29.30
C ASN A 581 19.48 -19.61 28.50
N SER A 582 18.35 -18.89 28.67
CA SER A 582 17.12 -19.12 27.92
C SER A 582 17.17 -18.60 26.47
N VAL A 583 18.06 -17.65 26.16
CA VAL A 583 18.14 -16.98 24.86
C VAL A 583 19.30 -17.52 24.02
N GLY A 584 20.52 -17.42 24.53
CA GLY A 584 21.74 -17.76 23.77
C GLY A 584 22.89 -18.30 24.61
N GLY A 585 22.64 -18.68 25.86
CA GLY A 585 23.64 -19.18 26.79
C GLY A 585 23.95 -20.68 26.60
N THR A 586 24.29 -21.36 27.70
CA THR A 586 24.76 -22.75 27.64
C THR A 586 23.64 -23.78 27.46
N LYS A 587 22.39 -23.39 27.73
CA LYS A 587 21.19 -24.24 27.63
C LYS A 587 20.01 -23.45 27.06
N PRO A 588 20.12 -22.96 25.80
CA PRO A 588 19.08 -22.17 25.18
C PRO A 588 17.77 -22.95 25.05
N VAL A 589 16.67 -22.20 25.02
CA VAL A 589 15.38 -22.76 24.67
C VAL A 589 15.38 -23.11 23.18
N HIS A 590 14.79 -24.24 22.82
CA HIS A 590 14.50 -24.61 21.43
C HIS A 590 13.02 -24.91 21.30
N LEU A 591 12.43 -24.51 20.18
CA LEU A 591 11.05 -24.85 19.84
C LEU A 591 11.05 -26.14 19.04
N THR A 592 10.12 -27.03 19.37
CA THR A 592 9.77 -28.16 18.50
C THR A 592 9.10 -27.66 17.21
N ASP A 593 9.04 -28.48 16.17
CA ASP A 593 8.36 -28.13 14.92
C ASP A 593 6.88 -27.76 15.14
N ALA A 594 6.21 -28.41 16.10
CA ALA A 594 4.82 -28.11 16.46
C ALA A 594 4.69 -26.74 17.14
N GLU A 595 5.60 -26.38 18.04
CA GLU A 595 5.63 -25.06 18.67
C GLU A 595 6.02 -23.97 17.66
N TRP A 596 6.96 -24.27 16.75
CA TRP A 596 7.33 -23.36 15.68
C TRP A 596 6.16 -23.10 14.71
N SER A 597 5.43 -24.15 14.35
CA SER A 597 4.21 -24.04 13.55
C SER A 597 3.15 -23.21 14.26
N GLN A 598 2.97 -23.39 15.58
CA GLN A 598 2.09 -22.50 16.34
C GLN A 598 2.59 -21.06 16.26
N LEU A 599 3.86 -20.80 16.59
CA LEU A 599 4.44 -19.46 16.59
C LEU A 599 4.27 -18.72 15.25
N THR A 600 4.39 -19.42 14.13
CA THR A 600 4.30 -18.83 12.79
C THR A 600 2.89 -18.82 12.20
N THR A 601 1.90 -19.39 12.89
CA THR A 601 0.50 -19.42 12.45
C THR A 601 -0.32 -18.36 13.19
N PRO A 602 -0.92 -17.38 12.48
CA PRO A 602 -1.79 -16.38 13.10
C PRO A 602 -2.88 -16.98 13.99
N GLY A 603 -3.17 -16.31 15.11
CA GLY A 603 -4.27 -16.69 16.01
C GLY A 603 -3.96 -17.76 17.05
N THR A 604 -2.86 -18.51 16.92
CA THR A 604 -2.43 -19.50 17.92
C THR A 604 -1.91 -18.83 19.20
N VAL A 605 -1.70 -19.63 20.26
CA VAL A 605 -1.19 -19.14 21.54
C VAL A 605 0.21 -18.54 21.39
N LEU A 606 1.15 -19.24 20.77
CA LEU A 606 2.54 -18.75 20.64
C LEU A 606 2.65 -17.55 19.71
N TYR A 607 1.86 -17.50 18.63
CA TYR A 607 1.76 -16.31 17.78
C TYR A 607 1.27 -15.11 18.58
N LYS A 608 0.16 -15.26 19.32
CA LYS A 608 -0.40 -14.20 20.18
C LYS A 608 0.62 -13.73 21.23
N THR A 609 1.40 -14.64 21.81
CA THR A 609 2.47 -14.28 22.75
C THR A 609 3.58 -13.47 22.07
N TRP A 610 4.00 -13.85 20.86
CA TRP A 610 4.98 -13.09 20.08
C TRP A 610 4.48 -11.69 19.75
N ILE A 611 3.27 -11.59 19.21
CA ILE A 611 2.61 -10.32 18.91
C ILE A 611 2.46 -9.46 20.17
N ALA A 612 2.11 -10.03 21.32
CA ALA A 612 2.02 -9.29 22.58
C ALA A 612 3.37 -8.70 23.03
N ARG A 613 4.49 -9.37 22.73
CA ARG A 613 5.84 -8.83 23.00
C ARG A 613 6.19 -7.71 22.04
N LEU A 614 5.94 -7.89 20.74
CA LEU A 614 6.10 -6.79 19.77
C LEU A 614 5.21 -5.59 20.12
N ASN A 615 4.01 -5.82 20.64
CA ASN A 615 3.12 -4.77 21.13
C ASN A 615 3.75 -3.98 22.28
N LYS A 616 4.47 -4.63 23.20
CA LYS A 616 5.23 -3.93 24.25
C LYS A 616 6.37 -3.09 23.67
N LEU A 617 7.06 -3.59 22.64
CA LEU A 617 8.11 -2.84 21.95
C LEU A 617 7.53 -1.66 21.16
N SER A 618 6.31 -1.77 20.63
CA SER A 618 5.65 -0.73 19.83
C SER A 618 5.56 0.62 20.54
N VAL A 619 5.41 0.62 21.87
CA VAL A 619 5.40 1.86 22.68
C VAL A 619 6.69 2.66 22.51
N TYR A 620 7.83 1.97 22.44
CA TYR A 620 9.15 2.59 22.28
C TYR A 620 9.42 3.03 20.86
N PHE A 621 8.98 2.25 19.86
CA PHE A 621 9.05 2.68 18.46
C PHE A 621 8.19 3.92 18.21
N GLN A 622 7.03 4.03 18.87
CA GLN A 622 6.21 5.23 18.82
C GLN A 622 6.95 6.44 19.40
N GLN A 623 7.64 6.30 20.54
CA GLN A 623 8.44 7.41 21.10
C GLN A 623 9.55 7.87 20.15
N LEU A 624 10.24 6.93 19.47
CA LEU A 624 11.23 7.26 18.46
C LEU A 624 10.60 7.98 17.26
N LYS A 625 9.43 7.51 16.81
CA LYS A 625 8.66 8.13 15.71
C LYS A 625 8.23 9.55 16.07
N ASP A 626 7.68 9.75 17.26
CA ASP A 626 7.25 11.06 17.77
C ASP A 626 8.42 12.05 17.90
N ALA A 627 9.64 11.53 18.10
CA ALA A 627 10.87 12.30 18.17
C ALA A 627 11.58 12.48 16.80
N ASP A 628 10.95 12.03 15.70
CA ASP A 628 11.50 12.02 14.33
C ASP A 628 12.85 11.30 14.22
N VAL A 629 12.98 10.18 14.96
CA VAL A 629 14.19 9.35 14.97
C VAL A 629 13.99 8.15 14.06
N ALA A 630 14.84 8.06 13.05
CA ALA A 630 15.02 6.84 12.28
C ALA A 630 15.91 5.86 13.01
N VAL A 631 15.43 4.62 13.19
CA VAL A 631 16.13 3.58 13.92
C VAL A 631 16.45 2.39 13.02
N LEU A 632 17.70 1.93 13.04
CA LEU A 632 18.10 0.67 12.43
C LEU A 632 17.70 -0.45 13.38
N PHE A 633 16.65 -1.20 13.06
CA PHE A 633 16.19 -2.30 13.90
C PHE A 633 16.67 -3.63 13.34
N ARG A 634 17.44 -4.36 14.15
CA ARG A 634 18.01 -5.68 13.84
C ARG A 634 17.39 -6.76 14.74
N PRO A 635 16.13 -7.18 14.49
CA PRO A 635 15.52 -8.26 15.24
C PRO A 635 16.07 -9.60 14.78
N LEU A 636 15.99 -10.61 15.66
CA LEU A 636 16.31 -12.00 15.33
C LEU A 636 17.70 -12.18 14.71
N HIS A 637 18.71 -11.40 15.14
CA HIS A 637 20.07 -11.48 14.62
C HIS A 637 20.69 -12.88 14.67
N GLU A 638 21.72 -13.08 13.84
CA GLU A 638 22.40 -14.36 13.62
C GLU A 638 21.40 -15.48 13.29
N MET A 639 20.47 -15.21 12.34
CA MET A 639 19.34 -16.11 12.03
C MET A 639 19.78 -17.55 11.67
N ASN A 640 20.98 -17.71 11.14
CA ASN A 640 21.59 -19.00 10.79
C ASN A 640 22.37 -19.66 11.94
N GLN A 641 22.34 -19.11 13.15
CA GLN A 641 22.96 -19.71 14.34
C GLN A 641 21.93 -20.46 15.19
N CYS A 642 22.09 -21.79 15.30
CA CYS A 642 21.13 -22.66 16.00
C CYS A 642 21.10 -22.49 17.53
N VAL A 643 21.93 -21.61 18.09
CA VAL A 643 21.92 -21.33 19.54
C VAL A 643 20.67 -20.54 19.92
N PHE A 644 20.20 -19.64 19.05
CA PHE A 644 19.00 -18.87 19.32
C PHE A 644 17.74 -19.66 18.96
N TRP A 645 16.70 -19.52 19.78
CA TRP A 645 15.41 -20.20 19.57
C TRP A 645 14.72 -19.80 18.25
N TRP A 646 15.08 -18.65 17.67
CA TRP A 646 14.57 -18.18 16.38
C TRP A 646 15.37 -18.71 15.18
N GLY A 647 16.54 -19.32 15.39
CA GLY A 647 17.42 -19.81 14.34
C GLY A 647 17.17 -21.27 13.97
N CYS A 648 17.75 -21.72 12.86
CA CYS A 648 17.74 -23.12 12.40
C CYS A 648 16.37 -23.75 12.09
N HIS A 649 15.38 -22.91 11.77
CA HIS A 649 14.14 -23.35 11.15
C HIS A 649 14.17 -22.98 9.65
N LEU A 650 14.21 -23.99 8.78
CA LEU A 650 14.33 -23.79 7.33
C LEU A 650 12.98 -23.96 6.62
N GLY A 651 12.90 -23.46 5.38
CA GLY A 651 11.73 -23.57 4.51
C GLY A 651 10.79 -22.36 4.57
N PRO A 652 9.68 -22.39 3.81
CA PRO A 652 8.78 -21.24 3.65
C PRO A 652 8.21 -20.68 4.96
N ASN A 653 8.04 -21.53 5.97
CA ASN A 653 7.57 -21.17 7.31
C ASN A 653 8.70 -21.18 8.35
N GLY A 654 9.95 -21.11 7.94
CA GLY A 654 11.13 -21.12 8.81
C GLY A 654 11.41 -19.77 9.49
N SER A 655 12.65 -19.55 9.93
CA SER A 655 13.11 -18.34 10.61
C SER A 655 12.81 -17.06 9.81
N ALA A 656 12.93 -17.13 8.47
CA ALA A 656 12.56 -16.04 7.56
C ALA A 656 11.09 -15.58 7.76
N LYS A 657 10.16 -16.52 7.98
CA LYS A 657 8.75 -16.20 8.22
C LYS A 657 8.53 -15.44 9.52
N LEU A 658 9.28 -15.77 10.57
CA LEU A 658 9.19 -15.04 11.84
C LEU A 658 9.70 -13.59 11.70
N TYR A 659 10.73 -13.37 10.88
CA TYR A 659 11.18 -12.03 10.52
C TYR A 659 10.08 -11.25 9.78
N GLN A 660 9.44 -11.85 8.77
CA GLN A 660 8.31 -11.26 8.05
C GLN A 660 7.15 -10.91 8.99
N ILE A 661 6.74 -11.82 9.89
CA ILE A 661 5.70 -11.56 10.90
C ILE A 661 6.05 -10.36 11.79
N THR A 662 7.32 -10.25 12.16
CA THR A 662 7.83 -9.14 12.98
C THR A 662 7.77 -7.82 12.22
N HIS A 663 8.17 -7.84 10.96
CA HIS A 663 8.06 -6.71 10.03
C HIS A 663 6.62 -6.26 9.86
N ASP A 664 5.75 -7.15 9.43
CA ASP A 664 4.36 -6.82 9.10
C ASP A 664 3.60 -6.30 10.31
N TYR A 665 3.86 -6.85 11.50
CA TYR A 665 3.24 -6.33 12.70
C TYR A 665 3.68 -4.90 13.03
N LEU A 666 4.98 -4.60 12.95
CA LEU A 666 5.48 -3.26 13.29
C LEU A 666 5.20 -2.22 12.18
N VAL A 667 5.25 -2.61 10.92
CA VAL A 667 5.02 -1.72 9.78
C VAL A 667 3.55 -1.64 9.43
N ASN A 668 2.91 -2.77 9.11
CA ASN A 668 1.55 -2.78 8.56
C ASN A 668 0.51 -2.64 9.67
N THR A 669 0.67 -3.35 10.79
CA THR A 669 -0.30 -3.28 11.91
C THR A 669 -0.09 -2.07 12.81
N LYS A 670 1.17 -1.66 13.08
CA LYS A 670 1.48 -0.53 13.97
C LYS A 670 1.79 0.78 13.24
N GLY A 671 1.99 0.76 11.93
CA GLY A 671 2.21 1.98 11.15
C GLY A 671 3.57 2.64 11.40
N PHE A 672 4.60 1.90 11.83
CA PHE A 672 5.93 2.47 11.99
C PHE A 672 6.64 2.58 10.65
N ASP A 673 6.87 3.83 10.23
CA ASP A 673 7.53 4.23 8.98
C ASP A 673 8.92 4.87 9.24
N ASN A 674 9.37 4.86 10.49
CA ASN A 674 10.67 5.36 10.95
C ASN A 674 11.69 4.24 11.23
N ILE A 675 11.34 2.98 10.94
CA ILE A 675 12.22 1.83 11.12
C ILE A 675 12.98 1.54 9.82
N VAL A 676 14.31 1.49 9.88
CA VAL A 676 15.19 0.91 8.86
C VAL A 676 15.41 -0.56 9.21
N TRP A 677 14.97 -1.47 8.34
CA TRP A 677 14.97 -2.90 8.62
C TRP A 677 16.32 -3.54 8.31
N VAL A 678 16.94 -4.14 9.33
CA VAL A 678 18.26 -4.77 9.24
C VAL A 678 18.09 -6.28 9.33
N TRP A 679 18.37 -6.98 8.23
CA TRP A 679 18.41 -8.45 8.20
C TRP A 679 19.84 -8.93 8.45
N ASN A 680 20.01 -10.03 9.19
CA ASN A 680 21.31 -10.42 9.71
C ASN A 680 21.55 -11.94 9.73
N VAL A 681 22.74 -12.33 9.32
CA VAL A 681 23.30 -13.69 9.39
C VAL A 681 24.74 -13.65 9.92
N GLN A 682 25.27 -14.77 10.39
CA GLN A 682 26.63 -14.95 10.87
C GLN A 682 27.53 -15.63 9.83
N ASP A 683 28.83 -15.34 9.89
CA ASP A 683 29.87 -15.78 8.96
C ASP A 683 30.33 -17.25 9.10
N PHE A 684 29.39 -18.19 9.11
CA PHE A 684 29.70 -19.63 9.06
C PHE A 684 30.27 -20.06 7.71
N ASN A 685 30.90 -21.26 7.67
CA ASN A 685 31.37 -21.87 6.43
C ASN A 685 30.23 -22.18 5.42
N THR A 686 28.97 -22.13 5.87
CA THR A 686 27.74 -22.34 5.10
C THR A 686 27.12 -21.05 4.57
N LEU A 687 27.78 -19.90 4.74
CA LEU A 687 27.20 -18.58 4.42
C LEU A 687 26.60 -18.51 3.00
N ASP A 688 27.25 -19.11 1.99
CA ASP A 688 26.76 -19.12 0.60
C ASP A 688 25.36 -19.73 0.46
N THR A 689 25.00 -20.70 1.30
CA THR A 689 23.65 -21.29 1.35
C THR A 689 22.75 -20.59 2.36
N ASP A 690 23.32 -20.11 3.46
CA ASP A 690 22.56 -19.49 4.55
C ASP A 690 21.92 -18.18 4.12
N VAL A 691 22.63 -17.34 3.35
CA VAL A 691 22.08 -16.08 2.83
C VAL A 691 20.82 -16.29 2.00
N ASN A 692 20.66 -17.44 1.36
CA ASN A 692 19.45 -17.78 0.61
C ASN A 692 18.38 -18.40 1.51
N SER A 693 18.79 -19.29 2.41
CA SER A 693 17.87 -20.10 3.24
C SER A 693 17.18 -19.28 4.34
N TYR A 694 17.79 -18.19 4.78
CA TYR A 694 17.28 -17.31 5.84
C TYR A 694 16.84 -15.93 5.32
N ASN A 695 16.80 -15.73 3.99
CA ASN A 695 16.36 -14.47 3.40
C ASN A 695 14.85 -14.28 3.62
N PRO A 696 14.40 -13.18 4.28
CA PRO A 696 12.98 -12.89 4.45
C PRO A 696 12.31 -12.37 3.17
N GLY A 697 13.06 -12.19 2.08
CA GLY A 697 12.59 -11.59 0.83
C GLY A 697 13.05 -10.13 0.73
N SER A 698 13.31 -9.69 -0.50
CA SER A 698 13.89 -8.37 -0.75
C SER A 698 12.99 -7.23 -0.25
N SER A 699 11.68 -7.38 -0.18
CA SER A 699 10.77 -6.35 0.35
C SER A 699 10.82 -6.17 1.88
N TYR A 700 11.44 -7.10 2.62
CA TYR A 700 11.38 -7.12 4.10
C TYR A 700 12.60 -6.51 4.79
N PHE A 701 13.69 -6.21 4.08
CA PHE A 701 14.88 -5.58 4.66
C PHE A 701 15.37 -4.39 3.83
N ASP A 702 15.95 -3.42 4.51
CA ASP A 702 16.63 -2.28 3.90
C ASP A 702 18.14 -2.47 3.82
N ILE A 703 18.71 -3.20 4.78
CA ILE A 703 20.15 -3.45 4.90
C ILE A 703 20.38 -4.95 5.17
N ALA A 704 21.21 -5.59 4.36
CA ALA A 704 21.67 -6.95 4.61
C ALA A 704 22.99 -6.92 5.40
N THR A 705 23.07 -7.67 6.50
CA THR A 705 24.21 -7.55 7.43
C THR A 705 24.82 -8.87 7.83
N LEU A 706 26.11 -8.82 8.15
CA LEU A 706 26.90 -9.98 8.54
C LEU A 706 27.51 -9.76 9.92
N ASP A 707 27.41 -10.78 10.77
CA ASP A 707 28.14 -10.87 12.04
C ASP A 707 29.41 -11.69 11.82
N VAL A 708 30.56 -11.12 12.22
CA VAL A 708 31.89 -11.61 11.86
C VAL A 708 32.63 -12.13 13.09
N TYR A 709 32.53 -13.44 13.29
CA TYR A 709 33.07 -14.17 14.45
C TYR A 709 33.90 -15.40 14.09
N ASN A 710 33.71 -15.97 12.91
CA ASN A 710 34.23 -17.29 12.56
C ASN A 710 35.17 -17.25 11.34
N THR A 711 34.62 -17.17 10.13
CA THR A 711 35.44 -17.22 8.90
C THR A 711 36.11 -15.88 8.57
N GLY A 712 35.57 -14.77 9.06
CA GLY A 712 36.14 -13.44 8.93
C GLY A 712 35.73 -12.69 7.66
N TYR A 713 36.47 -11.63 7.36
CA TYR A 713 36.25 -10.74 6.20
C TYR A 713 36.79 -11.31 4.88
N THR A 714 36.40 -12.53 4.53
CA THR A 714 36.83 -13.16 3.27
C THR A 714 36.19 -12.48 2.06
N GLN A 715 36.81 -12.64 0.87
CA GLN A 715 36.21 -12.13 -0.36
C GLN A 715 34.89 -12.86 -0.69
N ASN A 716 34.79 -14.15 -0.35
CA ASN A 716 33.56 -14.92 -0.56
C ASN A 716 32.42 -14.37 0.29
N ASN A 717 32.64 -14.13 1.59
CA ASN A 717 31.61 -13.57 2.46
C ASN A 717 31.14 -12.20 1.98
N TYR A 718 32.08 -11.35 1.56
CA TYR A 718 31.75 -10.06 0.97
C TYR A 718 30.89 -10.21 -0.29
N ASN A 719 31.27 -11.09 -1.22
CA ASN A 719 30.53 -11.31 -2.46
C ASN A 719 29.14 -11.91 -2.19
N ALA A 720 29.00 -12.83 -1.23
CA ALA A 720 27.72 -13.40 -0.83
C ALA A 720 26.76 -12.32 -0.33
N MET A 721 27.24 -11.44 0.56
CA MET A 721 26.45 -10.32 1.07
C MET A 721 26.12 -9.28 0.00
N VAL A 722 27.08 -8.94 -0.87
CA VAL A 722 26.83 -8.04 -2.02
C VAL A 722 25.77 -8.62 -2.96
N GLY A 723 25.82 -9.94 -3.21
CA GLY A 723 24.89 -10.64 -4.09
C GLY A 723 23.46 -10.62 -3.54
N ILE A 724 23.27 -11.04 -2.29
CA ILE A 724 21.93 -11.15 -1.68
C ILE A 724 21.28 -9.79 -1.42
N ALA A 725 22.08 -8.72 -1.31
CA ALA A 725 21.56 -7.38 -1.07
C ALA A 725 20.92 -6.74 -2.30
N GLU A 726 21.13 -7.26 -3.51
CA GLU A 726 20.49 -6.78 -4.75
C GLU A 726 20.59 -5.25 -4.95
N GLY A 727 21.77 -4.68 -4.64
CA GLY A 727 22.00 -3.23 -4.76
C GLY A 727 21.72 -2.43 -3.48
N LYS A 728 21.08 -3.02 -2.47
CA LYS A 728 20.89 -2.39 -1.16
C LYS A 728 22.20 -2.28 -0.37
N PRO A 729 22.28 -1.40 0.65
CA PRO A 729 23.43 -1.32 1.54
C PRO A 729 23.73 -2.65 2.24
N ILE A 730 25.02 -2.93 2.45
CA ILE A 730 25.49 -4.03 3.30
C ILE A 730 26.32 -3.52 4.45
N ALA A 731 26.25 -4.18 5.61
CA ALA A 731 27.03 -3.77 6.78
C ALA A 731 27.55 -4.94 7.60
N VAL A 732 28.55 -4.66 8.43
CA VAL A 732 29.03 -5.59 9.46
C VAL A 732 28.35 -5.19 10.76
N ALA A 733 27.25 -5.86 11.06
CA ALA A 733 26.43 -5.50 12.21
C ALA A 733 27.06 -5.90 13.53
N GLU A 734 27.99 -6.85 13.53
CA GLU A 734 28.75 -7.22 14.70
C GLU A 734 30.11 -7.80 14.30
N CYS A 735 31.16 -7.54 15.07
CA CYS A 735 32.43 -8.22 14.87
C CYS A 735 33.23 -8.39 16.16
N GLN A 736 34.04 -9.45 16.18
CA GLN A 736 35.06 -9.67 17.21
C GLN A 736 36.27 -8.75 17.02
N TYR A 737 36.71 -8.62 15.77
CA TYR A 737 37.89 -7.86 15.39
C TYR A 737 37.51 -6.81 14.35
N VAL A 738 37.86 -5.55 14.62
CA VAL A 738 37.61 -4.48 13.66
C VAL A 738 38.42 -4.70 12.37
N PRO A 739 37.87 -4.36 11.20
CA PRO A 739 38.59 -4.45 9.94
C PRO A 739 39.71 -3.41 9.89
N THR A 740 40.70 -3.63 9.04
CA THR A 740 41.71 -2.60 8.77
C THR A 740 41.18 -1.59 7.75
N PRO A 741 41.68 -0.34 7.74
CA PRO A 741 41.37 0.62 6.68
C PRO A 741 41.56 0.10 5.26
N ALA A 742 42.64 -0.66 5.02
CA ALA A 742 42.95 -1.24 3.72
C ALA A 742 41.94 -2.32 3.31
N LEU A 743 41.42 -3.08 4.27
CA LEU A 743 40.34 -4.04 4.03
C LEU A 743 39.05 -3.32 3.62
N LEU A 744 38.67 -2.26 4.34
CA LEU A 744 37.48 -1.45 4.00
C LEU A 744 37.65 -0.75 2.65
N ALA A 745 38.86 -0.36 2.25
CA ALA A 745 39.10 0.18 0.92
C ALA A 745 38.89 -0.88 -0.19
N ARG A 746 39.18 -2.16 0.08
CA ARG A 746 38.96 -3.27 -0.85
C ARG A 746 37.52 -3.78 -0.85
N GLN A 747 36.90 -3.82 0.32
CA GLN A 747 35.50 -4.20 0.55
C GLN A 747 34.67 -2.94 0.86
N ASN A 748 34.59 -2.06 -0.12
CA ASN A 748 34.15 -0.68 0.05
C ASN A 748 32.65 -0.48 0.21
N ARG A 749 31.83 -1.55 0.14
CA ARG A 749 30.37 -1.45 0.30
C ARG A 749 29.88 -1.66 1.73
N TRP A 750 30.76 -1.94 2.68
CA TRP A 750 30.38 -1.98 4.10
C TRP A 750 30.05 -0.57 4.60
N VAL A 751 28.76 -0.26 4.76
CA VAL A 751 28.31 1.09 5.11
C VAL A 751 28.48 1.40 6.59
N TYR A 752 28.46 0.38 7.46
CA TYR A 752 28.90 0.51 8.83
C TYR A 752 29.56 -0.77 9.36
N VAL A 753 30.36 -0.60 10.42
CA VAL A 753 30.95 -1.69 11.20
C VAL A 753 30.74 -1.40 12.69
N MET A 754 30.18 -2.36 13.42
CA MET A 754 29.99 -2.26 14.86
C MET A 754 30.81 -3.30 15.62
N LEU A 755 31.68 -2.84 16.53
CA LEU A 755 32.45 -3.71 17.41
C LEU A 755 31.58 -4.17 18.59
N TRP A 756 31.63 -5.46 18.92
CA TRP A 756 30.98 -5.94 20.15
C TRP A 756 31.78 -5.56 21.41
N SER A 757 31.08 -5.08 22.44
CA SER A 757 31.67 -4.40 23.62
C SER A 757 32.77 -5.17 24.32
N ASP A 758 32.64 -6.50 24.36
CA ASP A 758 33.54 -7.38 25.12
C ASP A 758 34.95 -7.42 24.48
N PHE A 759 35.08 -7.06 23.20
CA PHE A 759 36.34 -7.11 22.47
C PHE A 759 37.08 -5.76 22.38
N ILE A 760 36.57 -4.69 23.00
CA ILE A 760 37.26 -3.39 23.06
C ILE A 760 38.65 -3.54 23.72
N SER A 761 38.74 -4.32 24.80
CA SER A 761 39.99 -4.56 25.53
C SER A 761 40.91 -5.59 24.89
N ASN A 762 40.50 -6.20 23.77
CA ASN A 762 41.36 -7.14 23.06
C ASN A 762 42.60 -6.41 22.53
N PRO A 763 43.84 -6.88 22.78
CA PRO A 763 45.06 -6.18 22.35
C PRO A 763 45.10 -5.87 20.86
N ARG A 764 44.52 -6.73 20.01
CA ARG A 764 44.44 -6.50 18.56
C ARG A 764 43.56 -5.29 18.24
N ASN A 765 42.41 -5.16 18.90
CA ASN A 765 41.51 -4.03 18.71
C ASN A 765 42.09 -2.75 19.32
N GLN A 766 42.75 -2.82 20.47
CA GLN A 766 43.41 -1.65 21.08
C GLN A 766 44.45 -1.01 20.14
N ILE A 767 45.17 -1.83 19.37
CA ILE A 767 46.13 -1.36 18.36
C ILE A 767 45.41 -0.85 17.11
N ALA A 768 44.36 -1.53 16.66
CA ALA A 768 43.71 -1.24 15.38
C ALA A 768 42.75 -0.03 15.42
N LEU A 769 42.05 0.18 16.54
CA LEU A 769 41.00 1.19 16.67
C LEU A 769 41.48 2.62 16.40
N PRO A 770 42.63 3.10 16.97
CA PRO A 770 43.12 4.44 16.68
C PRO A 770 43.43 4.66 15.19
N ALA A 771 43.97 3.66 14.51
CA ALA A 771 44.27 3.75 13.07
C ALA A 771 42.99 3.72 12.21
N LEU A 772 41.98 2.94 12.63
CA LEU A 772 40.70 2.87 11.95
C LEU A 772 39.93 4.19 12.04
N TYR A 773 39.79 4.74 13.25
CA TYR A 773 39.01 5.97 13.51
C TYR A 773 39.65 7.24 12.92
N HIS A 774 40.94 7.23 12.60
CA HIS A 774 41.62 8.32 11.89
C HIS A 774 41.72 8.10 10.39
N SER A 775 41.13 7.04 9.86
CA SER A 775 41.25 6.71 8.45
C SER A 775 40.34 7.57 7.57
N PRO A 776 40.79 8.02 6.39
CA PRO A 776 39.93 8.82 5.51
C PRO A 776 38.72 8.06 4.96
N ASN A 777 38.71 6.73 4.91
CA ASN A 777 37.54 5.95 4.45
C ASN A 777 36.60 5.53 5.60
N VAL A 778 36.75 6.12 6.79
CA VAL A 778 35.85 5.92 7.93
C VAL A 778 35.17 7.24 8.27
N VAL A 779 33.93 7.17 8.75
CA VAL A 779 33.17 8.33 9.23
C VAL A 779 33.07 8.28 10.76
N THR A 780 33.48 9.35 11.44
CA THR A 780 33.27 9.57 12.88
C THR A 780 32.14 10.58 13.12
N LEU A 781 31.65 10.72 14.35
CA LEU A 781 30.46 11.54 14.63
C LEU A 781 30.59 12.99 14.15
N ASP A 782 31.77 13.60 14.27
CA ASP A 782 32.08 14.96 13.82
C ASP A 782 32.02 15.16 12.30
N GLN A 783 31.92 14.06 11.54
CA GLN A 783 31.82 14.04 10.08
C GLN A 783 30.42 13.61 9.60
N MET A 784 29.52 13.25 10.52
CA MET A 784 28.14 12.92 10.20
C MET A 784 27.40 14.18 9.71
N PRO A 785 26.47 14.05 8.76
CA PRO A 785 25.71 15.19 8.25
C PRO A 785 24.78 15.81 9.32
N GLY A 786 24.46 15.05 10.38
CA GLY A 786 23.37 15.36 11.29
C GLY A 786 22.00 14.97 10.70
N TRP A 787 20.97 14.91 11.54
CA TRP A 787 19.61 14.52 11.13
C TRP A 787 18.56 15.61 11.34
N GLY A 788 18.97 16.82 11.75
CA GLY A 788 18.07 17.95 11.90
C GLY A 788 17.61 18.49 10.55
N THR A 789 16.31 18.72 10.40
CA THR A 789 15.68 19.46 9.31
C THR A 789 16.43 20.78 9.10
N ARG A 790 17.05 20.95 7.93
CA ARG A 790 17.34 22.28 7.40
C ARG A 790 16.06 22.91 6.87
#